data_AF-A0A7S4CHX7-F1
#
_entry.id   AF-A0A7S4CHX7-F1
#
_cell.length_a   1.000
_cell.length_b   1.000
_cell.length_c   1.000
_cell.angle_alpha   90.00
_cell.angle_beta   90.00
_cell.angle_gamma   90.00
#
_symmetry.space_group_name_H-M   'P 1'
#
loop_
_entity.id
_entity.type
_entity.pdbx_description
1 polymer ?
#
loop_
_entity_poly.entity_id
_entity_poly.type
_entity_poly.pdbx_seq_one_letter_code
_entity_poly.pdbx_strand_id
1 'polypeptide(L)'
;LYEALKPLHYMQGMVDLEQVVVVTGFSEIGPWGNARTRWEMEKEGKFSLEGCIEMAWLMGLVTHFKGMLPSGEMYSGWVDSKTKEKVADLDIKNKYEEHILQHSGVRLIEPELFHGYDPNNKVFFQGISIDQEMKPIEVSKDEALAFRRQHGEACEAWDKGDGQWFVRLKKGAQIWVPKALQFDRLVAGQIPTGWDPKRYGLPPDIVDQVDPVTLFVLVSTAEALISAGMTDPYEFYEYVHVTEVGNTSGGGVGGMEANKSIYCGRMLENPIQKDILQENFINTMPAWVNMLLLSSSGPIKTVVGACATAAESVAVGVETIQTGKAKVVVVGGYDDFQEEGSTEFANMNATSNAISEMEQGREPGEMSRPSTTTRSGFMESQGAGMQVLASAALAIKMGLPIYGIVAFTNTATDREGRSVPAPGQGILTSAREKQTTPGVCRSPELSMDFRRRQLERSRLRIKRWVEDEYACLKEELRDAKAADPDFDEDAYTKERMQTIERGVKRQNAAAFAAWGQHFFVGNDNIAPLRGALAVWGLTADDIGVASFHGTSTQANDLNESEVVNLQMRHLGRSRGNLLPAVMQKYLTGHPKGAAAAWMMNGVLQCMIDGVVPGNRNADNIDARLQAYEYLVYPNQTLKGLQVKCGLLKSFGFGQVGGELLLVHADYILATLSASEYQLYSALRARREAAYYRATHDGLTGVQPIVRIKNDAPYTAAQMQSVYLDPTARARYDASRQTWSFEQYKGPSEAHPAEDTKVAEELLKSTLGPLMMESKGVGCDVQLTVEVNMDDATFVERNFTDQEIEHCRSQPDPRSSFAGRWCAKEAVIKAISNYAPDLPHLWHGGGGSLKQIEVTPSPSRAPRVTLLGAVKAQAEKVGVTECKLSISHSGAYAMAVAVANGPVANGPLTNGGLFSH
;
A
#
# COMPACT_ATOMS: atom_id res chain seq x y z
N LEU A 1 15.96 15.80 11.51
CA LEU A 1 15.40 14.77 10.62
C LEU A 1 15.35 15.26 9.17
N TYR A 2 14.67 16.36 8.83
CA TYR A 2 14.67 16.91 7.46
C TYR A 2 16.08 17.14 6.88
N GLU A 3 17.02 17.71 7.65
CA GLU A 3 18.41 17.90 7.20
C GLU A 3 19.13 16.60 6.80
N ALA A 4 18.74 15.45 7.36
CA ALA A 4 19.31 14.16 6.99
C ALA A 4 18.90 13.73 5.57
N LEU A 5 17.80 14.29 5.03
CA LEU A 5 17.29 14.03 3.69
C LEU A 5 17.95 14.91 2.62
N LYS A 6 18.78 15.89 3.01
CA LYS A 6 19.45 16.82 2.09
C LYS A 6 20.19 16.13 0.92
N PRO A 7 20.89 14.99 1.11
CA PRO A 7 21.52 14.28 0.00
C PRO A 7 20.53 13.76 -1.06
N LEU A 8 19.23 13.64 -0.72
CA LEU A 8 18.16 13.14 -1.59
C LEU A 8 17.28 14.26 -2.18
N HIS A 9 17.55 15.53 -1.89
CA HIS A 9 16.74 16.66 -2.41
C HIS A 9 16.77 16.79 -3.94
N TYR A 10 17.68 16.10 -4.62
CA TYR A 10 17.64 15.94 -6.06
C TYR A 10 16.35 15.25 -6.56
N MET A 11 15.56 14.65 -5.68
CA MET A 11 14.24 14.07 -5.97
C MET A 11 13.10 15.09 -5.99
N GLN A 12 13.30 16.30 -5.45
CA GLN A 12 12.24 17.31 -5.37
C GLN A 12 11.70 17.67 -6.75
N GLY A 13 10.37 17.55 -6.90
CA GLY A 13 9.65 17.84 -8.14
C GLY A 13 9.88 16.84 -9.27
N MET A 14 10.47 15.67 -9.02
CA MET A 14 10.79 14.66 -10.06
C MET A 14 9.73 13.56 -10.23
N VAL A 15 8.85 13.37 -9.24
CA VAL A 15 7.85 12.29 -9.23
C VAL A 15 6.46 12.85 -9.02
N ASP A 16 5.46 12.18 -9.61
CA ASP A 16 4.05 12.44 -9.33
C ASP A 16 3.59 11.61 -8.13
N LEU A 17 3.35 12.28 -7.00
CA LEU A 17 2.97 11.64 -5.75
C LEU A 17 1.61 10.90 -5.82
N GLU A 18 0.76 11.22 -6.80
CA GLU A 18 -0.50 10.50 -7.02
C GLU A 18 -0.28 9.11 -7.64
N GLN A 19 0.84 8.93 -8.34
CA GLN A 19 1.20 7.68 -9.04
C GLN A 19 2.25 6.84 -8.27
N VAL A 20 2.96 7.44 -7.30
CA VAL A 20 3.84 6.68 -6.40
C VAL A 20 2.98 5.89 -5.41
N VAL A 21 3.18 4.58 -5.37
CA VAL A 21 2.51 3.69 -4.41
C VAL A 21 3.43 3.41 -3.24
N VAL A 22 2.90 3.57 -2.03
CA VAL A 22 3.63 3.37 -0.77
C VAL A 22 2.92 2.37 0.12
N VAL A 23 3.70 1.66 0.93
CA VAL A 23 3.20 0.80 2.01
C VAL A 23 2.99 1.65 3.24
N THR A 24 1.74 1.78 3.69
CA THR A 24 1.38 2.58 4.85
C THR A 24 1.13 1.76 6.10
N GLY A 25 0.93 0.46 5.98
CA GLY A 25 0.75 -0.47 7.09
C GLY A 25 1.03 -1.90 6.66
N PHE A 26 1.45 -2.73 7.60
CA PHE A 26 1.66 -4.15 7.35
C PHE A 26 1.51 -4.98 8.63
N SER A 27 1.16 -6.24 8.46
CA SER A 27 1.08 -7.23 9.54
C SER A 27 1.15 -8.65 8.98
N GLU A 28 1.16 -9.61 9.88
CA GLU A 28 1.00 -11.02 9.59
C GLU A 28 0.48 -11.75 10.83
N ILE A 29 -0.10 -12.93 10.62
CA ILE A 29 -0.29 -13.96 11.63
C ILE A 29 0.33 -15.23 11.05
N GLY A 30 1.30 -15.79 11.75
CA GLY A 30 2.04 -16.98 11.33
C GLY A 30 2.71 -17.69 12.49
N PRO A 31 3.67 -18.61 12.23
CA PRO A 31 4.21 -19.49 13.25
C PRO A 31 4.93 -18.82 14.42
N TRP A 32 5.36 -17.57 14.24
CA TRP A 32 6.03 -16.78 15.27
C TRP A 32 5.18 -15.62 15.79
N GLY A 33 3.86 -15.77 15.72
CA GLY A 33 2.91 -14.73 16.12
C GLY A 33 2.69 -13.73 14.99
N ASN A 34 2.92 -12.44 15.28
CA ASN A 34 2.75 -11.35 14.34
C ASN A 34 4.07 -10.77 13.83
N ALA A 35 4.00 -9.72 13.01
CA ALA A 35 5.18 -9.16 12.35
C ALA A 35 6.26 -8.65 13.32
N ARG A 36 5.89 -8.24 14.54
CA ARG A 36 6.83 -7.75 15.57
C ARG A 36 7.62 -8.91 16.17
N THR A 37 6.89 -9.91 16.67
CA THR A 37 7.44 -11.10 17.32
C THR A 37 8.24 -11.97 16.35
N ARG A 38 7.75 -12.16 15.11
CA ARG A 38 8.52 -12.83 14.06
C ARG A 38 9.81 -12.08 13.72
N TRP A 39 9.81 -10.76 13.68
CA TRP A 39 11.02 -9.97 13.38
C TRP A 39 12.10 -10.08 14.46
N GLU A 40 11.72 -10.15 15.74
CA GLU A 40 12.69 -10.40 16.82
C GLU A 40 13.37 -11.76 16.66
N MET A 41 12.59 -12.81 16.37
CA MET A 41 13.16 -14.15 16.12
C MET A 41 13.97 -14.20 14.83
N GLU A 42 13.54 -13.53 13.77
CA GLU A 42 14.26 -13.48 12.50
C GLU A 42 15.61 -12.76 12.63
N LYS A 43 15.65 -11.60 13.31
CA LYS A 43 16.88 -10.79 13.39
C LYS A 43 17.79 -11.16 14.57
N GLU A 44 17.26 -11.51 15.74
CA GLU A 44 18.06 -11.81 16.95
C GLU A 44 18.06 -13.30 17.32
N GLY A 45 17.02 -14.06 16.95
CA GLY A 45 16.90 -15.48 17.33
C GLY A 45 16.47 -15.69 18.78
N LYS A 46 15.95 -14.64 19.42
CA LYS A 46 15.42 -14.62 20.78
C LYS A 46 14.42 -13.48 20.91
N PHE A 47 13.47 -13.62 21.82
CA PHE A 47 12.53 -12.55 22.14
C PHE A 47 13.14 -11.52 23.09
N SER A 48 12.73 -10.27 22.96
CA SER A 48 12.87 -9.23 23.99
C SER A 48 11.91 -9.51 25.15
N LEU A 49 11.87 -8.61 26.13
CA LEU A 49 10.85 -8.69 27.18
C LEU A 49 9.46 -8.45 26.57
N GLU A 50 9.36 -7.43 25.72
CA GLU A 50 8.16 -7.02 25.01
C GLU A 50 7.65 -8.15 24.10
N GLY A 51 8.54 -8.78 23.35
CA GLY A 51 8.22 -9.93 22.50
C GLY A 51 7.70 -11.12 23.29
N CYS A 52 8.32 -11.44 24.45
CA CYS A 52 7.81 -12.48 25.34
C CYS A 52 6.43 -12.16 25.92
N ILE A 53 6.18 -10.91 26.30
CA ILE A 53 4.85 -10.48 26.80
C ILE A 53 3.80 -10.63 25.71
N GLU A 54 4.09 -10.15 24.50
CA GLU A 54 3.18 -10.25 23.36
C GLU A 54 2.89 -11.71 23.00
N MET A 55 3.90 -12.58 22.94
CA MET A 55 3.72 -14.02 22.71
C MET A 55 2.94 -14.69 23.84
N ALA A 56 3.24 -14.39 25.10
CA ALA A 56 2.53 -14.95 26.25
C ALA A 56 1.05 -14.53 26.26
N TRP A 57 0.75 -13.29 25.86
CA TRP A 57 -0.63 -12.83 25.69
C TRP A 57 -1.31 -13.53 24.53
N LEU A 58 -0.64 -13.61 23.38
CA LEU A 58 -1.16 -14.20 22.14
C LEU A 58 -1.51 -15.68 22.35
N MET A 59 -0.63 -16.45 22.98
CA MET A 59 -0.81 -17.87 23.31
C MET A 59 -1.75 -18.10 24.51
N GLY A 60 -2.26 -17.02 25.10
CA GLY A 60 -3.16 -17.09 26.23
C GLY A 60 -2.55 -17.64 27.51
N LEU A 61 -1.25 -17.50 27.71
CA LEU A 61 -0.55 -17.84 28.95
C LEU A 61 -0.78 -16.79 30.04
N VAL A 62 -0.90 -15.53 29.62
CA VAL A 62 -1.28 -14.42 30.49
C VAL A 62 -2.53 -13.70 29.98
N THR A 63 -3.25 -13.07 30.91
CA THR A 63 -4.32 -12.10 30.62
C THR A 63 -4.07 -10.87 31.46
N HIS A 64 -4.39 -9.70 30.92
CA HIS A 64 -4.44 -8.51 31.76
C HIS A 64 -5.66 -8.59 32.68
N PHE A 65 -5.48 -8.28 33.95
CA PHE A 65 -6.53 -8.23 34.96
C PHE A 65 -6.55 -6.85 35.60
N LYS A 66 -7.75 -6.31 35.79
CA LYS A 66 -7.98 -5.07 36.52
C LYS A 66 -9.18 -5.24 37.44
N GLY A 67 -8.94 -5.33 38.74
CA GLY A 67 -9.99 -5.55 39.71
C GLY A 67 -9.48 -5.99 41.08
N MET A 68 -10.38 -6.50 41.90
CA MET A 68 -10.04 -7.05 43.21
C MET A 68 -9.70 -8.53 43.09
N LEU A 69 -8.51 -8.91 43.53
CA LEU A 69 -8.07 -10.30 43.56
C LEU A 69 -8.77 -11.09 44.68
N PRO A 70 -8.74 -12.44 44.63
CA PRO A 70 -9.25 -13.27 45.73
C PRO A 70 -8.62 -12.98 47.10
N SER A 71 -7.40 -12.41 47.11
CA SER A 71 -6.72 -11.94 48.33
C SER A 71 -7.31 -10.66 48.95
N GLY A 72 -8.25 -10.00 48.28
CA GLY A 72 -8.80 -8.70 48.69
C GLY A 72 -7.99 -7.48 48.23
N GLU A 73 -6.87 -7.68 47.53
CA GLU A 73 -6.02 -6.60 47.01
C GLU A 73 -6.52 -6.12 45.64
N MET A 74 -6.58 -4.80 45.45
CA MET A 74 -6.78 -4.20 44.13
C MET A 74 -5.52 -4.37 43.29
N TYR A 75 -5.64 -4.98 42.12
CA TYR A 75 -4.52 -5.25 41.22
C TYR A 75 -4.86 -4.83 39.79
N SER A 76 -3.86 -4.30 39.09
CA SER A 76 -3.90 -4.02 37.65
C SER A 76 -2.58 -4.47 37.05
N GLY A 77 -2.61 -5.47 36.18
CA GLY A 77 -1.42 -6.04 35.57
C GLY A 77 -1.67 -7.43 34.99
N TRP A 78 -0.60 -8.13 34.64
CA TRP A 78 -0.70 -9.50 34.12
C TRP A 78 -1.04 -10.50 35.23
N VAL A 79 -1.91 -11.44 34.89
CA VAL A 79 -2.15 -12.66 35.65
C VAL A 79 -1.97 -13.86 34.75
N ASP A 80 -1.55 -14.98 35.34
CA ASP A 80 -1.53 -16.27 34.67
C ASP A 80 -2.96 -16.69 34.30
N SER A 81 -3.19 -17.06 33.05
CA SER A 81 -4.54 -17.34 32.55
C SER A 81 -5.21 -18.51 33.24
N LYS A 82 -4.45 -19.49 33.74
CA LYS A 82 -4.98 -20.71 34.37
C LYS A 82 -5.15 -20.53 35.87
N THR A 83 -4.09 -20.12 36.56
CA THR A 83 -4.04 -20.02 38.03
C THR A 83 -4.64 -18.71 38.55
N LYS A 84 -4.74 -17.68 37.70
CA LYS A 84 -5.14 -16.30 38.06
C LYS A 84 -4.21 -15.63 39.07
N GLU A 85 -3.02 -16.19 39.29
CA GLU A 85 -1.98 -15.58 40.11
C GLU A 85 -1.33 -14.40 39.38
N LYS A 86 -0.87 -13.40 40.15
CA LYS A 86 -0.16 -12.24 39.61
C LYS A 86 1.13 -12.69 38.91
N VAL A 87 1.46 -12.06 37.80
CA VAL A 87 2.75 -12.21 37.13
C VAL A 87 3.30 -10.82 36.84
N ALA A 88 4.50 -10.53 37.34
CA ALA A 88 5.17 -9.29 36.97
C ALA A 88 5.78 -9.43 35.57
N ASP A 89 5.85 -8.32 34.83
CA ASP A 89 6.37 -8.26 33.47
C ASP A 89 7.74 -8.96 33.35
N LEU A 90 8.66 -8.64 34.28
CA LEU A 90 10.02 -9.20 34.34
C LEU A 90 10.06 -10.73 34.53
N ASP A 91 9.02 -11.32 35.11
CA ASP A 91 8.93 -12.76 35.36
C ASP A 91 8.35 -13.53 34.17
N ILE A 92 7.63 -12.86 33.26
CA ILE A 92 6.96 -13.49 32.11
C ILE A 92 7.96 -14.27 31.26
N LYS A 93 9.12 -13.66 30.97
CA LYS A 93 10.16 -14.30 30.17
C LYS A 93 10.67 -15.59 30.83
N ASN A 94 11.07 -15.51 32.09
CA ASN A 94 11.57 -16.68 32.83
C ASN A 94 10.52 -17.78 33.01
N LYS A 95 9.24 -17.41 33.14
CA LYS A 95 8.14 -18.35 33.41
C LYS A 95 7.59 -19.01 32.15
N TYR A 96 7.58 -18.32 31.01
CA TYR A 96 6.84 -18.76 29.82
C TYR A 96 7.68 -18.89 28.55
N GLU A 97 8.91 -18.34 28.46
CA GLU A 97 9.70 -18.38 27.22
C GLU A 97 9.96 -19.81 26.73
N GLU A 98 10.25 -20.75 27.64
CA GLU A 98 10.43 -22.16 27.28
C GLU A 98 9.18 -22.75 26.61
N HIS A 99 8.00 -22.53 27.20
CA HIS A 99 6.74 -22.98 26.63
C HIS A 99 6.42 -22.28 25.29
N ILE A 100 6.70 -20.97 25.20
CA ILE A 100 6.55 -20.19 23.97
C ILE A 100 7.38 -20.81 22.85
N LEU A 101 8.66 -21.10 23.10
CA LEU A 101 9.58 -21.66 22.10
C LEU A 101 9.20 -23.09 21.71
N GLN A 102 8.71 -23.91 22.64
CA GLN A 102 8.26 -25.28 22.37
C GLN A 102 7.01 -25.33 21.47
N HIS A 103 6.12 -24.34 21.60
CA HIS A 103 4.81 -24.29 20.93
C HIS A 103 4.69 -23.16 19.90
N SER A 104 5.81 -22.71 19.33
CA SER A 104 5.86 -21.73 18.24
C SER A 104 6.80 -22.21 17.13
N GLY A 105 6.70 -21.63 15.95
CA GLY A 105 7.57 -21.90 14.81
C GLY A 105 7.32 -23.26 14.15
N VAL A 106 8.36 -23.78 13.50
CA VAL A 106 8.39 -25.10 12.88
C VAL A 106 8.58 -26.17 13.95
N ARG A 107 7.55 -26.99 14.15
CA ARG A 107 7.51 -28.03 15.18
C ARG A 107 6.64 -29.22 14.77
N LEU A 108 6.64 -30.27 15.59
CA LEU A 108 5.75 -31.43 15.38
C LEU A 108 4.30 -30.98 15.30
N ILE A 109 3.52 -31.61 14.41
CA ILE A 109 2.10 -31.30 14.23
C ILE A 109 1.35 -31.57 15.53
N GLU A 110 0.64 -30.56 16.03
CA GLU A 110 -0.21 -30.65 17.22
C GLU A 110 -1.66 -30.91 16.77
N PRO A 111 -2.22 -32.10 17.01
CA PRO A 111 -3.55 -32.48 16.50
C PRO A 111 -4.68 -31.53 16.93
N GLU A 112 -4.55 -30.89 18.09
CA GLU A 112 -5.52 -29.95 18.65
C GLU A 112 -5.72 -28.71 17.76
N LEU A 113 -4.70 -28.33 16.98
CA LEU A 113 -4.78 -27.20 16.05
C LEU A 113 -5.48 -27.55 14.72
N PHE A 114 -5.64 -28.85 14.42
CA PHE A 114 -6.08 -29.36 13.12
C PHE A 114 -7.22 -30.37 13.24
N HIS A 115 -8.19 -30.09 14.11
CA HIS A 115 -9.40 -30.91 14.29
C HIS A 115 -9.13 -32.40 14.55
N GLY A 116 -8.04 -32.70 15.29
CA GLY A 116 -7.66 -34.06 15.64
C GLY A 116 -6.81 -34.79 14.59
N TYR A 117 -6.30 -34.09 13.57
CA TYR A 117 -5.37 -34.66 12.60
C TYR A 117 -4.06 -35.11 13.27
N ASP A 118 -3.87 -36.41 13.34
CA ASP A 118 -2.61 -37.04 13.75
C ASP A 118 -1.95 -37.71 12.53
N PRO A 119 -0.80 -37.22 12.06
CA PRO A 119 -0.10 -37.83 10.93
C PRO A 119 0.34 -39.28 11.22
N ASN A 120 0.48 -39.69 12.49
CA ASN A 120 0.79 -41.09 12.80
C ASN A 120 -0.41 -42.03 12.68
N ASN A 121 -1.62 -41.48 12.61
CA ASN A 121 -2.87 -42.23 12.62
C ASN A 121 -3.85 -41.69 11.55
N LYS A 122 -3.38 -41.56 10.31
CA LYS A 122 -4.19 -41.04 9.19
C LYS A 122 -5.24 -42.06 8.77
N VAL A 123 -6.52 -41.68 8.84
CA VAL A 123 -7.66 -42.58 8.56
C VAL A 123 -7.99 -42.63 7.06
N PHE A 124 -8.14 -43.84 6.54
CA PHE A 124 -8.63 -44.13 5.19
C PHE A 124 -9.80 -45.11 5.25
N PHE A 125 -10.73 -45.00 4.29
CA PHE A 125 -11.81 -45.97 4.13
C PHE A 125 -11.50 -46.94 3.00
N GLN A 126 -11.63 -48.24 3.26
CA GLN A 126 -11.48 -49.28 2.26
C GLN A 126 -12.81 -49.99 2.02
N GLY A 127 -13.26 -49.99 0.77
CA GLY A 127 -14.43 -50.75 0.35
C GLY A 127 -14.14 -52.26 0.39
N ILE A 128 -14.97 -53.01 1.10
CA ILE A 128 -14.92 -54.48 1.16
C ILE A 128 -16.31 -55.05 0.91
N SER A 129 -16.39 -56.21 0.27
CA SER A 129 -17.64 -56.94 0.10
C SER A 129 -17.86 -57.91 1.25
N ILE A 130 -19.05 -57.90 1.85
CA ILE A 130 -19.38 -58.88 2.89
C ILE A 130 -19.62 -60.25 2.26
N ASP A 131 -19.02 -61.28 2.85
CA ASP A 131 -19.06 -62.67 2.40
C ASP A 131 -20.23 -63.46 3.01
N GLN A 132 -20.79 -62.94 4.10
CA GLN A 132 -21.89 -63.52 4.89
C GLN A 132 -22.95 -62.46 5.19
N GLU A 133 -24.17 -62.91 5.53
CA GLU A 133 -25.23 -62.00 5.98
C GLU A 133 -24.89 -61.42 7.36
N MET A 134 -25.05 -60.11 7.51
CA MET A 134 -24.81 -59.42 8.78
C MET A 134 -25.98 -59.60 9.75
N LYS A 135 -25.74 -59.32 11.04
CA LYS A 135 -26.84 -59.19 12.00
C LYS A 135 -27.70 -57.97 11.65
N PRO A 136 -29.03 -58.05 11.83
CA PRO A 136 -29.90 -56.89 11.69
C PRO A 136 -29.45 -55.75 12.61
N ILE A 137 -29.47 -54.54 12.10
CA ILE A 137 -29.28 -53.30 12.87
C ILE A 137 -30.61 -52.56 12.95
N GLU A 138 -30.89 -51.97 14.11
CA GLU A 138 -32.06 -51.11 14.32
C GLU A 138 -31.75 -49.70 13.80
N VAL A 139 -32.65 -49.15 12.98
CA VAL A 139 -32.52 -47.84 12.34
C VAL A 139 -33.88 -47.16 12.23
N SER A 140 -33.89 -45.88 11.87
CA SER A 140 -35.14 -45.20 11.51
C SER A 140 -35.70 -45.72 10.17
N LYS A 141 -36.98 -45.46 9.92
CA LYS A 141 -37.63 -45.80 8.65
C LYS A 141 -36.92 -45.17 7.44
N ASP A 142 -36.51 -43.92 7.56
CA ASP A 142 -35.90 -43.18 6.45
C ASP A 142 -34.50 -43.72 6.13
N GLU A 143 -33.70 -44.02 7.16
CA GLU A 143 -32.41 -44.71 7.00
C GLU A 143 -32.59 -46.10 6.39
N ALA A 144 -33.58 -46.88 6.84
CA ALA A 144 -33.83 -48.21 6.30
C ALA A 144 -34.14 -48.19 4.80
N LEU A 145 -34.93 -47.21 4.36
CA LEU A 145 -35.23 -46.98 2.95
C LEU A 145 -34.00 -46.48 2.18
N ALA A 146 -33.16 -45.65 2.80
CA ALA A 146 -31.91 -45.17 2.20
C ALA A 146 -30.90 -46.30 2.00
N PHE A 147 -30.66 -47.14 3.01
CA PHE A 147 -29.79 -48.33 2.91
C PHE A 147 -30.28 -49.29 1.83
N ARG A 148 -31.59 -49.56 1.77
CA ARG A 148 -32.18 -50.39 0.72
C ARG A 148 -32.03 -49.78 -0.68
N ARG A 149 -32.12 -48.45 -0.80
CA ARG A 149 -31.89 -47.75 -2.07
C ARG A 149 -30.43 -47.89 -2.53
N GLN A 150 -29.47 -47.80 -1.61
CA GLN A 150 -28.04 -47.90 -1.92
C GLN A 150 -27.62 -49.33 -2.29
N HIS A 151 -28.08 -50.33 -1.53
CA HIS A 151 -27.61 -51.72 -1.66
C HIS A 151 -28.56 -52.64 -2.44
N GLY A 152 -29.75 -52.18 -2.83
CA GLY A 152 -30.72 -52.95 -3.62
C GLY A 152 -31.08 -54.28 -2.95
N GLU A 153 -30.95 -55.38 -3.69
CA GLU A 153 -31.24 -56.73 -3.17
C GLU A 153 -30.25 -57.20 -2.10
N ALA A 154 -29.06 -56.59 -2.03
CA ALA A 154 -28.06 -56.88 -1.01
C ALA A 154 -28.38 -56.24 0.35
N CYS A 155 -29.55 -55.60 0.51
CA CYS A 155 -30.04 -55.06 1.77
C CYS A 155 -31.53 -55.38 1.97
N GLU A 156 -31.85 -56.04 3.07
CA GLU A 156 -33.21 -56.28 3.51
C GLU A 156 -33.60 -55.26 4.58
N ALA A 157 -34.76 -54.62 4.40
CA ALA A 157 -35.30 -53.64 5.33
C ALA A 157 -36.76 -53.98 5.66
N TRP A 158 -37.11 -54.00 6.95
CA TRP A 158 -38.47 -54.35 7.40
C TRP A 158 -38.85 -53.64 8.71
N ASP A 159 -40.16 -53.47 8.90
CA ASP A 159 -40.77 -52.95 10.14
C ASP A 159 -41.07 -54.11 11.09
N LYS A 160 -40.74 -53.95 12.38
CA LYS A 160 -41.00 -54.96 13.42
C LYS A 160 -42.41 -54.87 14.00
N GLY A 161 -43.19 -53.84 13.64
CA GLY A 161 -44.60 -53.67 14.01
C GLY A 161 -44.84 -52.77 15.22
N ASP A 162 -43.77 -52.24 15.83
CA ASP A 162 -43.77 -51.28 16.95
C ASP A 162 -43.21 -49.90 16.52
N GLY A 163 -42.98 -49.69 15.22
CA GLY A 163 -42.35 -48.49 14.66
C GLY A 163 -40.82 -48.58 14.56
N GLN A 164 -40.21 -49.66 15.06
CA GLN A 164 -38.78 -49.94 14.88
C GLN A 164 -38.51 -50.56 13.51
N TRP A 165 -37.57 -49.99 12.77
CA TRP A 165 -37.12 -50.52 11.48
C TRP A 165 -35.79 -51.23 11.63
N PHE A 166 -35.64 -52.34 10.91
CA PHE A 166 -34.39 -53.11 10.87
C PHE A 166 -33.84 -53.16 9.46
N VAL A 167 -32.51 -53.12 9.36
CA VAL A 167 -31.75 -53.35 8.13
C VAL A 167 -30.82 -54.53 8.30
N ARG A 168 -30.73 -55.39 7.29
CA ARG A 168 -29.75 -56.47 7.19
C ARG A 168 -29.01 -56.38 5.85
N LEU A 169 -27.70 -56.20 5.90
CA LEU A 169 -26.84 -56.32 4.74
C LEU A 169 -26.56 -57.80 4.45
N LYS A 170 -26.72 -58.21 3.18
CA LYS A 170 -26.57 -59.59 2.70
C LYS A 170 -25.25 -59.78 1.97
N LYS A 171 -24.84 -61.05 1.81
CA LYS A 171 -23.66 -61.43 1.03
C LYS A 171 -23.61 -60.66 -0.31
N GLY A 172 -22.47 -60.02 -0.57
CA GLY A 172 -22.26 -59.18 -1.75
C GLY A 172 -22.49 -57.69 -1.53
N ALA A 173 -23.08 -57.25 -0.41
CA ALA A 173 -23.13 -55.83 -0.07
C ALA A 173 -21.71 -55.27 0.16
N GLN A 174 -21.47 -54.04 -0.27
CA GLN A 174 -20.20 -53.35 -0.03
C GLN A 174 -20.30 -52.50 1.23
N ILE A 175 -19.30 -52.57 2.11
CA ILE A 175 -19.15 -51.69 3.27
C ILE A 175 -17.79 -51.00 3.22
N TRP A 176 -17.69 -49.85 3.88
CA TRP A 176 -16.45 -49.09 4.00
C TRP A 176 -15.88 -49.27 5.40
N VAL A 177 -14.70 -49.88 5.50
CA VAL A 177 -14.04 -50.12 6.79
C VAL A 177 -12.89 -49.12 6.98
N PRO A 178 -12.83 -48.39 8.11
CA PRO A 178 -11.72 -47.50 8.40
C PRO A 178 -10.44 -48.29 8.68
N LYS A 179 -9.32 -47.80 8.17
CA LYS A 179 -7.96 -48.25 8.48
C LYS A 179 -7.06 -47.03 8.71
N ALA A 180 -5.99 -47.20 9.45
CA ALA A 180 -5.02 -46.15 9.70
C ALA A 180 -3.69 -46.43 8.99
N LEU A 181 -3.04 -45.37 8.50
CA LEU A 181 -1.67 -45.41 7.99
C LEU A 181 -0.82 -44.39 8.73
N GLN A 182 0.46 -44.74 8.96
CA GLN A 182 1.44 -43.80 9.45
C GLN A 182 1.96 -42.97 8.27
N PHE A 183 1.79 -41.66 8.37
CA PHE A 183 2.30 -40.70 7.41
C PHE A 183 3.69 -40.20 7.83
N ASP A 184 4.45 -39.67 6.89
CA ASP A 184 5.88 -39.35 7.04
C ASP A 184 6.18 -37.84 7.05
N ARG A 185 5.16 -36.99 7.02
CA ARG A 185 5.26 -35.53 7.22
C ARG A 185 4.67 -35.21 8.58
N LEU A 186 5.56 -35.16 9.58
CA LEU A 186 5.20 -35.03 11.00
C LEU A 186 5.36 -33.61 11.55
N VAL A 187 5.87 -32.69 10.73
CA VAL A 187 6.31 -31.35 11.15
C VAL A 187 5.67 -30.31 10.23
N ALA A 188 5.27 -29.17 10.81
CA ALA A 188 4.76 -28.01 10.10
C ALA A 188 5.10 -26.71 10.84
N GLY A 189 5.13 -25.59 10.11
CA GLY A 189 5.10 -24.25 10.70
C GLY A 189 3.68 -23.89 11.12
N GLN A 190 3.39 -23.98 12.41
CA GLN A 190 2.03 -23.84 12.93
C GLN A 190 1.92 -22.53 13.71
N ILE A 191 0.78 -21.85 13.62
CA ILE A 191 0.49 -20.68 14.47
C ILE A 191 0.70 -21.07 15.95
N PRO A 192 1.21 -20.17 16.81
CA PRO A 192 1.50 -20.51 18.20
C PRO A 192 0.30 -21.12 18.93
N THR A 193 0.53 -22.21 19.64
CA THR A 193 -0.54 -22.93 20.34
C THR A 193 -1.17 -22.04 21.41
N GLY A 194 -2.50 -22.00 21.44
CA GLY A 194 -3.26 -21.10 22.31
C GLY A 194 -3.62 -19.75 21.69
N TRP A 195 -3.22 -19.49 20.43
CA TRP A 195 -3.78 -18.38 19.65
C TRP A 195 -5.30 -18.50 19.57
N ASP A 196 -6.01 -17.41 19.91
CA ASP A 196 -7.47 -17.37 19.91
C ASP A 196 -7.95 -16.06 19.26
N PRO A 197 -8.73 -16.11 18.17
CA PRO A 197 -9.28 -14.92 17.50
C PRO A 197 -10.16 -14.08 18.43
N LYS A 198 -10.80 -14.68 19.43
CA LYS A 198 -11.66 -13.99 20.40
C LYS A 198 -10.87 -13.01 21.26
N ARG A 199 -9.60 -13.31 21.53
CA ARG A 199 -8.68 -12.42 22.25
C ARG A 199 -8.37 -11.14 21.48
N TYR A 200 -8.42 -11.20 20.15
CA TYR A 200 -8.27 -10.04 19.28
C TYR A 200 -9.57 -9.23 19.15
N GLY A 201 -10.70 -9.75 19.63
CA GLY A 201 -12.01 -9.08 19.60
C GLY A 201 -13.01 -9.62 18.59
N LEU A 202 -12.71 -10.75 17.93
CA LEU A 202 -13.67 -11.40 17.05
C LEU A 202 -14.79 -12.06 17.86
N PRO A 203 -16.07 -11.80 17.55
CA PRO A 203 -17.18 -12.33 18.30
C PRO A 203 -17.41 -13.83 17.99
N PRO A 204 -17.93 -14.63 18.93
CA PRO A 204 -18.06 -16.08 18.78
C PRO A 204 -18.86 -16.54 17.56
N ASP A 205 -19.92 -15.81 17.20
CA ASP A 205 -20.75 -16.11 16.04
C ASP A 205 -19.97 -16.01 14.71
N ILE A 206 -19.06 -15.05 14.59
CA ILE A 206 -18.17 -14.97 13.42
C ILE A 206 -17.15 -16.10 13.46
N VAL A 207 -16.55 -16.37 14.62
CA VAL A 207 -15.55 -17.44 14.78
C VAL A 207 -16.12 -18.82 14.41
N ASP A 208 -17.38 -19.09 14.75
CA ASP A 208 -18.03 -20.36 14.49
C ASP A 208 -18.55 -20.47 13.02
N GLN A 209 -18.73 -19.35 12.33
CA GLN A 209 -19.28 -19.30 10.96
C GLN A 209 -18.22 -19.45 9.86
N VAL A 210 -17.03 -18.86 10.05
CA VAL A 210 -16.04 -18.69 8.97
C VAL A 210 -14.96 -19.76 9.00
N ASP A 211 -14.31 -19.98 7.86
CA ASP A 211 -13.11 -20.84 7.81
C ASP A 211 -11.94 -20.24 8.63
N PRO A 212 -11.11 -21.05 9.31
CA PRO A 212 -9.98 -20.56 10.10
C PRO A 212 -9.06 -19.56 9.38
N VAL A 213 -8.86 -19.72 8.06
CA VAL A 213 -8.02 -18.79 7.29
C VAL A 213 -8.59 -17.37 7.27
N THR A 214 -9.92 -17.21 7.28
CA THR A 214 -10.60 -15.91 7.37
C THR A 214 -10.25 -15.20 8.68
N LEU A 215 -10.09 -15.94 9.77
CA LEU A 215 -9.74 -15.39 11.09
C LEU A 215 -8.34 -14.79 11.06
N PHE A 216 -7.38 -15.47 10.42
CA PHE A 216 -6.02 -14.94 10.24
C PHE A 216 -6.04 -13.67 9.39
N VAL A 217 -6.85 -13.63 8.34
CA VAL A 217 -6.98 -12.48 7.43
C VAL A 217 -7.62 -11.28 8.13
N LEU A 218 -8.68 -11.48 8.92
CA LEU A 218 -9.33 -10.40 9.68
C LEU A 218 -8.39 -9.78 10.71
N VAL A 219 -7.71 -10.62 11.51
CA VAL A 219 -6.74 -10.16 12.51
C VAL A 219 -5.57 -9.45 11.84
N SER A 220 -4.98 -10.04 10.80
CA SER A 220 -3.88 -9.42 10.06
C SER A 220 -4.33 -8.09 9.47
N THR A 221 -5.48 -8.02 8.80
CA THR A 221 -5.96 -6.76 8.22
C THR A 221 -6.15 -5.67 9.28
N ALA A 222 -6.75 -6.00 10.43
CA ALA A 222 -6.90 -5.05 11.54
C ALA A 222 -5.55 -4.57 12.08
N GLU A 223 -4.59 -5.46 12.31
CA GLU A 223 -3.24 -5.07 12.74
C GLU A 223 -2.49 -4.25 11.69
N ALA A 224 -2.69 -4.53 10.39
CA ALA A 224 -2.07 -3.76 9.31
C ALA A 224 -2.63 -2.33 9.28
N LEU A 225 -3.94 -2.16 9.45
CA LEU A 225 -4.59 -0.86 9.58
C LEU A 225 -4.12 -0.11 10.84
N ILE A 226 -4.04 -0.80 11.98
CA ILE A 226 -3.51 -0.22 13.23
C ILE A 226 -2.06 0.22 13.05
N SER A 227 -1.22 -0.58 12.38
CA SER A 227 0.18 -0.20 12.06
C SER A 227 0.27 1.01 11.12
N ALA A 228 -0.78 1.31 10.35
CA ALA A 228 -0.90 2.55 9.58
C ALA A 228 -1.39 3.74 10.43
N GLY A 229 -1.59 3.55 11.74
CA GLY A 229 -2.25 4.52 12.61
C GLY A 229 -3.70 4.77 12.22
N MET A 230 -4.36 3.75 11.66
CA MET A 230 -5.75 3.76 11.22
C MET A 230 -6.57 2.86 12.16
N THR A 231 -7.09 3.43 13.24
CA THR A 231 -7.86 2.68 14.25
C THR A 231 -9.34 2.52 13.92
N ASP A 232 -9.83 3.30 12.95
CA ASP A 232 -11.17 3.21 12.39
C ASP A 232 -11.08 3.37 10.87
N PRO A 233 -11.28 2.31 10.06
CA PRO A 233 -11.12 2.38 8.62
C PRO A 233 -12.08 3.37 7.92
N TYR A 234 -13.19 3.76 8.56
CA TYR A 234 -14.10 4.73 7.97
C TYR A 234 -13.50 6.14 7.87
N GLU A 235 -12.40 6.42 8.59
CA GLU A 235 -11.63 7.66 8.43
C GLU A 235 -11.14 7.85 6.98
N PHE A 236 -10.87 6.76 6.23
CA PHE A 236 -10.52 6.88 4.81
C PHE A 236 -11.55 7.71 4.04
N TYR A 237 -12.83 7.58 4.37
CA TYR A 237 -13.93 8.23 3.65
C TYR A 237 -14.05 9.73 3.93
N GLU A 238 -13.29 10.27 4.89
CA GLU A 238 -13.09 11.72 5.02
C GLU A 238 -12.22 12.27 3.88
N TYR A 239 -11.31 11.45 3.34
CA TYR A 239 -10.31 11.86 2.37
C TYR A 239 -10.63 11.38 0.96
N VAL A 240 -11.14 10.15 0.82
CA VAL A 240 -11.41 9.49 -0.46
C VAL A 240 -12.87 9.08 -0.58
N HIS A 241 -13.32 8.84 -1.81
CA HIS A 241 -14.68 8.33 -2.04
C HIS A 241 -14.78 6.85 -1.64
N VAL A 242 -16.00 6.35 -1.34
CA VAL A 242 -16.20 4.94 -0.94
C VAL A 242 -15.79 3.94 -2.01
N THR A 243 -15.70 4.38 -3.27
CA THR A 243 -15.23 3.57 -4.41
C THR A 243 -13.70 3.53 -4.55
N GLU A 244 -12.96 4.30 -3.75
CA GLU A 244 -11.51 4.45 -3.89
C GLU A 244 -10.71 3.66 -2.83
N VAL A 245 -11.39 2.81 -2.06
CA VAL A 245 -10.77 1.83 -1.15
C VAL A 245 -11.02 0.44 -1.71
N GLY A 246 -9.97 -0.32 -1.99
CA GLY A 246 -10.06 -1.65 -2.61
C GLY A 246 -9.38 -2.77 -1.83
N ASN A 247 -9.57 -4.00 -2.30
CA ASN A 247 -8.89 -5.19 -1.78
C ASN A 247 -8.48 -6.13 -2.92
N THR A 248 -7.20 -6.48 -2.99
CA THR A 248 -6.64 -7.40 -3.99
C THR A 248 -5.96 -8.62 -3.36
N SER A 249 -6.10 -8.80 -2.05
CA SER A 249 -5.55 -9.97 -1.34
C SER A 249 -6.16 -11.28 -1.85
N GLY A 250 -5.35 -12.34 -1.88
CA GLY A 250 -5.72 -13.63 -2.44
C GLY A 250 -5.15 -14.81 -1.66
N GLY A 251 -5.61 -16.01 -1.99
CA GLY A 251 -5.08 -17.27 -1.46
C GLY A 251 -4.73 -18.24 -2.58
N GLY A 252 -3.96 -19.28 -2.25
CA GLY A 252 -3.65 -20.36 -3.19
C GLY A 252 -4.80 -21.38 -3.29
N VAL A 253 -5.34 -21.80 -2.14
CA VAL A 253 -6.33 -22.89 -2.07
C VAL A 253 -7.69 -22.40 -1.56
N GLY A 254 -7.72 -21.40 -0.68
CA GLY A 254 -8.96 -20.89 -0.06
C GLY A 254 -9.23 -21.52 1.30
N GLY A 255 -10.51 -21.66 1.66
CA GLY A 255 -10.93 -22.24 2.94
C GLY A 255 -10.78 -23.76 2.95
N MET A 256 -9.66 -24.27 3.48
CA MET A 256 -9.32 -25.69 3.41
C MET A 256 -10.18 -26.55 4.35
N GLU A 257 -10.57 -26.04 5.51
CA GLU A 257 -11.46 -26.76 6.44
C GLU A 257 -12.88 -26.83 5.87
N ALA A 258 -13.34 -25.73 5.26
CA ALA A 258 -14.60 -25.72 4.51
C ALA A 258 -14.56 -26.72 3.34
N ASN A 259 -13.44 -26.81 2.63
CA ASN A 259 -13.25 -27.78 1.55
C ASN A 259 -13.38 -29.23 2.05
N LYS A 260 -12.68 -29.57 3.14
CA LYS A 260 -12.76 -30.89 3.79
C LYS A 260 -14.18 -31.22 4.22
N SER A 261 -14.88 -30.26 4.83
CA SER A 261 -16.27 -30.40 5.24
C SER A 261 -17.19 -30.71 4.06
N ILE A 262 -17.03 -30.02 2.93
CA ILE A 262 -17.85 -30.24 1.73
C ILE A 262 -17.69 -31.65 1.17
N TYR A 263 -16.45 -32.12 1.00
CA TYR A 263 -16.19 -33.37 0.29
C TYR A 263 -16.14 -34.60 1.20
N CYS A 264 -15.48 -34.50 2.35
CA CYS A 264 -15.34 -35.61 3.29
C CYS A 264 -16.48 -35.59 4.31
N GLY A 265 -16.73 -34.43 4.92
CA GLY A 265 -17.71 -34.32 6.00
C GLY A 265 -19.14 -34.62 5.55
N ARG A 266 -19.59 -34.10 4.41
CA ARG A 266 -20.93 -34.40 3.86
C ARG A 266 -21.07 -35.87 3.43
N MET A 267 -20.01 -36.47 2.89
CA MET A 267 -20.01 -37.89 2.52
C MET A 267 -20.20 -38.80 3.74
N LEU A 268 -19.72 -38.37 4.91
CA LEU A 268 -19.89 -39.06 6.18
C LEU A 268 -21.15 -38.65 6.95
N GLU A 269 -22.03 -37.86 6.34
CA GLU A 269 -23.24 -37.28 6.96
C GLU A 269 -22.97 -36.48 8.26
N ASN A 270 -21.79 -35.87 8.37
CA ASN A 270 -21.47 -34.99 9.51
C ASN A 270 -22.39 -33.76 9.51
N PRO A 271 -22.79 -33.26 10.71
CA PRO A 271 -23.58 -32.03 10.83
C PRO A 271 -22.73 -30.82 10.44
N ILE A 272 -22.97 -30.28 9.24
CA ILE A 272 -22.20 -29.16 8.66
C ILE A 272 -23.15 -28.01 8.30
N GLN A 273 -22.68 -26.78 8.49
CA GLN A 273 -23.42 -25.56 8.13
C GLN A 273 -23.86 -25.56 6.66
N LYS A 274 -25.07 -25.06 6.40
CA LYS A 274 -25.72 -25.18 5.08
C LYS A 274 -25.06 -24.34 3.99
N ASP A 275 -24.39 -23.28 4.40
CA ASP A 275 -23.70 -22.28 3.59
C ASP A 275 -22.18 -22.51 3.50
N ILE A 276 -21.67 -23.65 3.98
CA ILE A 276 -20.22 -23.98 4.01
C ILE A 276 -19.49 -23.78 2.67
N LEU A 277 -20.20 -23.89 1.54
CA LEU A 277 -19.64 -23.65 0.22
C LEU A 277 -19.06 -22.24 0.07
N GLN A 278 -19.69 -21.23 0.67
CA GLN A 278 -19.23 -19.85 0.53
C GLN A 278 -17.88 -19.65 1.23
N GLU A 279 -17.64 -20.32 2.36
CA GLU A 279 -16.40 -20.19 3.15
C GLU A 279 -15.19 -20.87 2.48
N ASN A 280 -15.41 -21.74 1.49
CA ASN A 280 -14.35 -22.35 0.69
C ASN A 280 -13.79 -21.38 -0.38
N PHE A 281 -14.57 -20.41 -0.86
CA PHE A 281 -14.12 -19.53 -1.94
C PHE A 281 -12.98 -18.62 -1.50
N ILE A 282 -11.94 -18.53 -2.33
CA ILE A 282 -10.77 -17.67 -2.07
C ILE A 282 -11.19 -16.20 -1.89
N ASN A 283 -12.21 -15.72 -2.62
CA ASN A 283 -12.67 -14.34 -2.51
C ASN A 283 -13.54 -14.05 -1.28
N THR A 284 -13.85 -15.04 -0.44
CA THR A 284 -14.68 -14.84 0.75
C THR A 284 -13.90 -14.17 1.88
N MET A 285 -12.60 -14.46 2.03
CA MET A 285 -11.75 -13.79 3.01
C MET A 285 -11.71 -12.25 2.83
N PRO A 286 -11.43 -11.71 1.63
CA PRO A 286 -11.52 -10.26 1.39
C PRO A 286 -12.95 -9.72 1.43
N ALA A 287 -13.97 -10.56 1.17
CA ALA A 287 -15.37 -10.17 1.34
C ALA A 287 -15.71 -9.95 2.82
N TRP A 288 -15.29 -10.84 3.72
CA TRP A 288 -15.44 -10.67 5.17
C TRP A 288 -14.72 -9.43 5.68
N VAL A 289 -13.51 -9.14 5.17
CA VAL A 289 -12.81 -7.86 5.47
C VAL A 289 -13.67 -6.66 5.08
N ASN A 290 -14.29 -6.68 3.91
CA ASN A 290 -15.15 -5.57 3.48
C ASN A 290 -16.43 -5.46 4.33
N MET A 291 -17.08 -6.59 4.60
CA MET A 291 -18.33 -6.65 5.37
C MET A 291 -18.15 -6.24 6.84
N LEU A 292 -16.97 -6.50 7.41
CA LEU A 292 -16.75 -6.33 8.85
C LEU A 292 -15.88 -5.11 9.21
N LEU A 293 -15.04 -4.62 8.30
CA LEU A 293 -14.06 -3.56 8.61
C LEU A 293 -14.17 -2.34 7.69
N LEU A 294 -14.22 -2.55 6.37
CA LEU A 294 -14.03 -1.45 5.41
C LEU A 294 -15.35 -0.81 4.95
N SER A 295 -16.39 -1.60 4.67
CA SER A 295 -17.63 -1.15 4.01
C SER A 295 -17.38 -0.32 2.72
N SER A 296 -16.32 -0.66 2.00
CA SER A 296 -15.99 0.00 0.73
C SER A 296 -16.88 -0.49 -0.40
N SER A 297 -16.99 0.34 -1.43
CA SER A 297 -17.60 0.00 -2.72
C SER A 297 -16.58 0.12 -3.85
N GLY A 298 -15.30 -0.08 -3.52
CA GLY A 298 -14.19 0.01 -4.46
C GLY A 298 -13.80 -1.34 -5.08
N PRO A 299 -12.66 -1.39 -5.78
CA PRO A 299 -12.23 -2.57 -6.51
C PRO A 299 -11.99 -3.79 -5.59
N ILE A 300 -12.55 -4.93 -5.97
CA ILE A 300 -12.24 -6.25 -5.39
C ILE A 300 -11.69 -7.16 -6.48
N LYS A 301 -10.39 -7.50 -6.40
CA LYS A 301 -9.70 -8.33 -7.40
C LYS A 301 -8.88 -9.40 -6.70
N THR A 302 -9.55 -10.45 -6.27
CA THR A 302 -8.92 -11.59 -5.60
C THR A 302 -8.08 -12.38 -6.60
N VAL A 303 -6.78 -12.52 -6.33
CA VAL A 303 -5.81 -13.21 -7.20
C VAL A 303 -5.51 -14.62 -6.71
N VAL A 304 -5.04 -15.49 -7.61
CA VAL A 304 -4.63 -16.87 -7.32
C VAL A 304 -3.32 -17.16 -8.07
N GLY A 305 -2.21 -17.09 -7.36
CA GLY A 305 -0.86 -17.28 -7.88
C GLY A 305 -0.09 -18.41 -7.18
N ALA A 306 -0.80 -19.36 -6.56
CA ALA A 306 -0.23 -20.40 -5.69
C ALA A 306 0.73 -19.79 -4.64
N CYS A 307 2.02 -20.15 -4.66
CA CYS A 307 3.02 -19.65 -3.71
C CYS A 307 3.43 -18.18 -3.96
N ALA A 308 3.04 -17.59 -5.10
CA ALA A 308 3.34 -16.22 -5.48
C ALA A 308 2.13 -15.27 -5.40
N THR A 309 0.98 -15.75 -4.89
CA THR A 309 -0.28 -14.98 -4.78
C THR A 309 -0.09 -13.60 -4.14
N ALA A 310 0.64 -13.49 -3.02
CA ALA A 310 0.85 -12.19 -2.40
C ALA A 310 1.66 -11.20 -3.27
N ALA A 311 2.61 -11.67 -4.10
CA ALA A 311 3.35 -10.79 -5.02
C ALA A 311 2.44 -10.31 -6.17
N GLU A 312 1.60 -11.21 -6.70
CA GLU A 312 0.58 -10.87 -7.69
C GLU A 312 -0.46 -9.89 -7.11
N SER A 313 -0.85 -10.07 -5.85
CA SER A 313 -1.77 -9.18 -5.14
C SER A 313 -1.23 -7.76 -5.06
N VAL A 314 0.05 -7.61 -4.73
CA VAL A 314 0.74 -6.30 -4.72
C VAL A 314 0.79 -5.70 -6.12
N ALA A 315 1.12 -6.48 -7.15
CA ALA A 315 1.14 -6.00 -8.54
C ALA A 315 -0.24 -5.45 -8.98
N VAL A 316 -1.30 -6.24 -8.78
CA VAL A 316 -2.67 -5.82 -9.10
C VAL A 316 -3.10 -4.62 -8.25
N GLY A 317 -2.67 -4.54 -6.99
CA GLY A 317 -2.93 -3.41 -6.11
C GLY A 317 -2.27 -2.12 -6.58
N VAL A 318 -0.99 -2.17 -6.95
CA VAL A 318 -0.23 -1.05 -7.52
C VAL A 318 -0.90 -0.54 -8.80
N GLU A 319 -1.23 -1.43 -9.73
CA GLU A 319 -1.91 -1.06 -10.98
C GLU A 319 -3.29 -0.45 -10.72
N THR A 320 -4.02 -0.93 -9.70
CA THR A 320 -5.33 -0.40 -9.33
C THR A 320 -5.23 1.04 -8.81
N ILE A 321 -4.16 1.38 -8.08
CA ILE A 321 -3.91 2.76 -7.64
C ILE A 321 -3.45 3.64 -8.82
N GLN A 322 -2.49 3.16 -9.61
CA GLN A 322 -1.94 3.91 -10.75
C GLN A 322 -2.98 4.21 -11.83
N THR A 323 -3.92 3.29 -12.06
CA THR A 323 -5.06 3.51 -12.98
C THR A 323 -6.15 4.44 -12.43
N GLY A 324 -6.02 4.91 -11.19
CA GLY A 324 -6.97 5.81 -10.54
C GLY A 324 -8.27 5.13 -10.08
N LYS A 325 -8.35 3.80 -10.11
CA LYS A 325 -9.52 3.04 -9.64
C LYS A 325 -9.61 2.98 -8.12
N ALA A 326 -8.49 3.16 -7.43
CA ALA A 326 -8.43 3.28 -5.98
C ALA A 326 -7.32 4.25 -5.56
N LYS A 327 -7.37 4.69 -4.31
CA LYS A 327 -6.33 5.46 -3.63
C LYS A 327 -5.75 4.71 -2.43
N VAL A 328 -6.50 3.76 -1.89
CA VAL A 328 -6.08 2.81 -0.85
C VAL A 328 -6.42 1.40 -1.30
N VAL A 329 -5.51 0.46 -1.14
CA VAL A 329 -5.76 -0.95 -1.46
C VAL A 329 -5.16 -1.84 -0.36
N VAL A 330 -5.98 -2.72 0.20
CA VAL A 330 -5.51 -3.84 1.03
C VAL A 330 -4.99 -4.94 0.12
N VAL A 331 -3.73 -5.33 0.30
CA VAL A 331 -3.03 -6.36 -0.48
C VAL A 331 -2.47 -7.42 0.45
N GLY A 332 -2.10 -8.58 -0.09
CA GLY A 332 -1.43 -9.61 0.69
C GLY A 332 -1.78 -11.02 0.23
N GLY A 333 -1.54 -11.98 1.11
CA GLY A 333 -1.93 -13.36 0.85
C GLY A 333 -2.13 -14.18 2.12
N TYR A 334 -2.82 -15.30 1.95
CA TYR A 334 -3.24 -16.19 3.04
C TYR A 334 -3.40 -17.61 2.53
N ASP A 335 -3.09 -18.60 3.37
CA ASP A 335 -3.44 -20.00 3.17
C ASP A 335 -3.31 -20.74 4.50
N ASP A 336 -4.13 -21.79 4.66
CA ASP A 336 -4.11 -22.65 5.85
C ASP A 336 -3.26 -23.92 5.65
N PHE A 337 -2.96 -24.65 6.71
CA PHE A 337 -2.40 -26.00 6.69
C PHE A 337 -3.48 -27.00 7.12
N GLN A 338 -3.75 -28.01 6.30
CA GLN A 338 -4.69 -29.09 6.62
C GLN A 338 -4.19 -30.44 6.11
N GLU A 339 -4.76 -31.51 6.66
CA GLU A 339 -4.42 -32.91 6.40
C GLU A 339 -4.31 -33.26 4.90
N GLU A 340 -5.31 -32.86 4.11
CA GLU A 340 -5.41 -33.19 2.69
C GLU A 340 -4.29 -32.49 1.89
N GLY A 341 -4.06 -31.20 2.16
CA GLY A 341 -2.98 -30.43 1.52
C GLY A 341 -1.60 -31.01 1.81
N SER A 342 -1.32 -31.33 3.07
CA SER A 342 -0.07 -31.96 3.50
C SER A 342 0.17 -33.30 2.78
N THR A 343 -0.90 -34.11 2.63
CA THR A 343 -0.86 -35.38 1.91
C THR A 343 -0.51 -35.19 0.44
N GLU A 344 -1.14 -34.24 -0.25
CA GLU A 344 -0.90 -34.04 -1.67
C GLU A 344 0.46 -33.41 -1.96
N PHE A 345 0.95 -32.47 -1.14
CA PHE A 345 2.31 -31.96 -1.28
C PHE A 345 3.38 -33.04 -1.06
N ALA A 346 3.12 -33.98 -0.16
CA ALA A 346 3.97 -35.15 0.04
C ALA A 346 3.96 -36.08 -1.17
N ASN A 347 2.79 -36.36 -1.75
CA ASN A 347 2.64 -37.17 -2.98
C ASN A 347 3.38 -36.54 -4.17
N MET A 348 3.45 -35.19 -4.21
CA MET A 348 4.22 -34.44 -5.19
C MET A 348 5.73 -34.43 -4.91
N ASN A 349 6.19 -35.00 -3.80
CA ASN A 349 7.56 -34.92 -3.30
C ASN A 349 8.07 -33.48 -3.16
N ALA A 350 7.18 -32.57 -2.76
CA ALA A 350 7.52 -31.15 -2.62
C ALA A 350 7.96 -30.81 -1.18
N THR A 351 7.36 -31.46 -0.18
CA THR A 351 7.66 -31.27 1.24
C THR A 351 8.73 -32.22 1.77
N SER A 352 9.51 -31.74 2.75
CA SER A 352 10.52 -32.53 3.46
C SER A 352 9.90 -33.74 4.15
N ASN A 353 10.54 -34.90 4.06
CA ASN A 353 10.12 -36.12 4.77
C ASN A 353 10.69 -36.11 6.19
N ALA A 354 9.84 -35.96 7.21
CA ALA A 354 10.28 -35.77 8.59
C ALA A 354 10.99 -37.01 9.17
N ILE A 355 10.60 -38.22 8.76
CA ILE A 355 11.25 -39.47 9.21
C ILE A 355 12.70 -39.49 8.71
N SER A 356 12.91 -39.26 7.41
CA SER A 356 14.25 -39.20 6.83
C SER A 356 15.11 -38.08 7.42
N GLU A 357 14.52 -36.97 7.82
CA GLU A 357 15.21 -35.85 8.46
C GLU A 357 15.68 -36.21 9.87
N MET A 358 14.82 -36.86 10.66
CA MET A 358 15.17 -37.34 12.00
C MET A 358 16.23 -38.45 11.96
N GLU A 359 16.19 -39.34 10.96
CA GLU A 359 17.26 -40.33 10.72
C GLU A 359 18.63 -39.69 10.45
N GLN A 360 18.63 -38.46 9.90
CA GLN A 360 19.84 -37.65 9.69
C GLN A 360 20.20 -36.79 10.92
N GLY A 361 19.47 -36.93 12.02
CA GLY A 361 19.70 -36.19 13.27
C GLY A 361 19.21 -34.75 13.26
N ARG A 362 18.22 -34.41 12.41
CA ARG A 362 17.64 -33.06 12.35
C ARG A 362 16.48 -32.88 13.30
N GLU A 363 16.54 -31.81 14.07
CA GLU A 363 15.41 -31.31 14.85
C GLU A 363 14.41 -30.57 13.93
N PRO A 364 13.10 -30.52 14.27
CA PRO A 364 12.08 -29.84 13.48
C PRO A 364 12.46 -28.42 13.04
N GLY A 365 13.06 -27.64 13.95
CA GLY A 365 13.49 -26.27 13.70
C GLY A 365 14.55 -26.12 12.61
N GLU A 366 15.27 -27.19 12.24
CA GLU A 366 16.32 -27.22 11.21
C GLU A 366 15.86 -27.85 9.87
N MET A 367 14.63 -28.35 9.81
CA MET A 367 14.12 -29.05 8.62
C MET A 367 13.88 -28.11 7.43
N SER A 368 13.59 -26.83 7.69
CA SER A 368 13.59 -25.79 6.66
C SER A 368 14.96 -25.11 6.59
N ARG A 369 15.75 -25.43 5.57
CA ARG A 369 17.13 -24.94 5.44
C ARG A 369 17.49 -24.54 4.01
N PRO A 370 16.92 -23.43 3.52
CA PRO A 370 17.14 -22.98 2.15
C PRO A 370 18.62 -22.76 1.82
N SER A 371 18.99 -23.00 0.56
CA SER A 371 20.35 -22.86 0.01
C SER A 371 21.43 -23.80 0.59
N THR A 372 21.06 -24.72 1.49
CA THR A 372 22.02 -25.68 2.07
C THR A 372 22.25 -26.88 1.17
N THR A 373 23.38 -27.57 1.39
CA THR A 373 23.76 -28.79 0.66
C THR A 373 22.74 -29.91 0.82
N THR A 374 22.16 -30.03 2.01
CA THR A 374 21.28 -31.14 2.41
C THR A 374 19.80 -30.78 2.39
N ARG A 375 19.42 -29.65 1.77
CA ARG A 375 18.00 -29.27 1.62
C ARG A 375 17.21 -30.35 0.87
N SER A 376 16.04 -30.72 1.38
CA SER A 376 15.34 -31.95 0.97
C SER A 376 13.86 -31.76 0.67
N GLY A 377 13.38 -30.52 0.60
CA GLY A 377 11.96 -30.20 0.45
C GLY A 377 11.58 -28.98 1.27
N PHE A 378 10.41 -28.40 0.99
CA PHE A 378 9.92 -27.27 1.77
C PHE A 378 9.20 -27.74 3.03
N MET A 379 9.19 -26.89 4.05
CA MET A 379 8.39 -27.08 5.26
C MET A 379 7.08 -26.32 5.12
N GLU A 380 5.94 -27.01 5.13
CA GLU A 380 4.64 -26.34 4.98
C GLU A 380 4.29 -25.52 6.24
N SER A 381 3.63 -24.38 6.07
CA SER A 381 3.10 -23.58 7.18
C SER A 381 1.73 -22.97 6.86
N GLN A 382 1.14 -22.28 7.84
CA GLN A 382 -0.16 -21.62 7.72
C GLN A 382 -0.11 -20.15 8.17
N GLY A 383 -1.04 -19.35 7.66
CA GLY A 383 -1.31 -18.00 8.17
C GLY A 383 -1.67 -16.99 7.08
N ALA A 384 -1.56 -15.71 7.44
CA ALA A 384 -1.88 -14.59 6.58
C ALA A 384 -0.83 -13.48 6.70
N GLY A 385 -0.63 -12.70 5.65
CA GLY A 385 0.18 -11.49 5.65
C GLY A 385 -0.53 -10.41 4.85
N MET A 386 -0.70 -9.23 5.44
CA MET A 386 -1.50 -8.15 4.87
C MET A 386 -0.69 -6.84 4.86
N GLN A 387 -0.84 -6.06 3.78
CA GLN A 387 -0.30 -4.71 3.67
C GLN A 387 -1.41 -3.74 3.25
N VAL A 388 -1.27 -2.49 3.67
CA VAL A 388 -2.10 -1.37 3.20
C VAL A 388 -1.25 -0.54 2.25
N LEU A 389 -1.66 -0.48 0.99
CA LEU A 389 -1.07 0.40 -0.02
C LEU A 389 -1.89 1.69 -0.13
N ALA A 390 -1.21 2.81 -0.37
CA ALA A 390 -1.85 4.06 -0.71
C ALA A 390 -1.05 4.84 -1.76
N SER A 391 -1.68 5.80 -2.45
CA SER A 391 -0.91 6.82 -3.16
C SER A 391 -0.09 7.64 -2.17
N ALA A 392 1.15 8.00 -2.52
CA ALA A 392 2.02 8.79 -1.66
C ALA A 392 1.36 10.13 -1.31
N ALA A 393 0.68 10.76 -2.27
CA ALA A 393 -0.09 11.99 -2.07
C ALA A 393 -1.12 11.86 -0.94
N LEU A 394 -1.90 10.76 -0.94
CA LEU A 394 -2.87 10.51 0.11
C LEU A 394 -2.20 10.20 1.46
N ALA A 395 -1.16 9.36 1.45
CA ALA A 395 -0.43 9.01 2.67
C ALA A 395 0.15 10.25 3.36
N ILE A 396 0.74 11.17 2.59
CA ILE A 396 1.28 12.44 3.08
C ILE A 396 0.14 13.33 3.61
N LYS A 397 -0.95 13.47 2.85
CA LYS A 397 -2.12 14.29 3.23
C LYS A 397 -2.76 13.82 4.54
N MET A 398 -2.88 12.51 4.73
CA MET A 398 -3.43 11.92 5.94
C MET A 398 -2.41 11.83 7.09
N GLY A 399 -1.12 11.98 6.81
CA GLY A 399 -0.04 11.72 7.77
C GLY A 399 0.13 10.24 8.11
N LEU A 400 -0.22 9.32 7.20
CA LEU A 400 0.02 7.89 7.39
C LEU A 400 1.53 7.62 7.46
N PRO A 401 2.00 6.66 8.28
CA PRO A 401 3.38 6.24 8.22
C PRO A 401 3.67 5.68 6.82
N ILE A 402 4.90 5.86 6.34
CA ILE A 402 5.36 5.33 5.06
C ILE A 402 6.52 4.39 5.38
N TYR A 403 6.29 3.10 5.23
CA TYR A 403 7.29 2.07 5.55
C TYR A 403 8.24 1.80 4.36
N GLY A 404 7.78 2.06 3.15
CA GLY A 404 8.56 1.89 1.93
C GLY A 404 7.73 2.19 0.69
N ILE A 405 8.41 2.33 -0.43
CA ILE A 405 7.83 2.59 -1.74
C ILE A 405 7.81 1.29 -2.53
N VAL A 406 6.67 0.94 -3.13
CA VAL A 406 6.60 -0.16 -4.10
C VAL A 406 7.01 0.41 -5.46
N ALA A 407 8.31 0.34 -5.76
CA ALA A 407 8.91 1.01 -6.91
C ALA A 407 8.77 0.21 -8.22
N PHE A 408 8.62 -1.11 -8.13
CA PHE A 408 8.43 -1.99 -9.28
C PHE A 408 7.67 -3.25 -8.87
N THR A 409 6.82 -3.73 -9.77
CA THR A 409 6.14 -5.01 -9.67
C THR A 409 6.17 -5.68 -11.02
N ASN A 410 6.41 -6.99 -11.07
CA ASN A 410 6.31 -7.77 -12.31
C ASN A 410 5.83 -9.19 -12.01
N THR A 411 5.05 -9.74 -12.91
CA THR A 411 4.68 -11.17 -12.92
C THR A 411 5.06 -11.79 -14.25
N ALA A 412 5.52 -13.04 -14.24
CA ALA A 412 5.94 -13.72 -15.46
C ALA A 412 5.62 -15.21 -15.42
N THR A 413 5.10 -15.72 -16.54
CA THR A 413 5.15 -17.14 -16.88
C THR A 413 6.50 -17.50 -17.47
N ASP A 414 6.75 -18.80 -17.67
CA ASP A 414 8.05 -19.28 -18.12
C ASP A 414 8.06 -19.61 -19.62
N ARG A 415 7.78 -20.87 -19.97
CA ARG A 415 7.90 -21.42 -21.33
C ARG A 415 7.11 -22.73 -21.47
N GLU A 416 7.21 -23.39 -22.62
CA GLU A 416 6.65 -24.72 -22.80
C GLU A 416 7.22 -25.72 -21.78
N GLY A 417 6.33 -26.48 -21.15
CA GLY A 417 6.72 -27.47 -20.15
C GLY A 417 5.64 -28.53 -19.97
N ARG A 418 5.96 -29.56 -19.20
CA ARG A 418 5.02 -30.62 -18.77
C ARG A 418 5.05 -30.86 -17.27
N SER A 419 5.76 -30.01 -16.53
CA SER A 419 5.84 -30.04 -15.07
C SER A 419 5.34 -28.71 -14.52
N VAL A 420 4.11 -28.70 -14.00
CA VAL A 420 3.46 -27.54 -13.37
C VAL A 420 4.22 -27.02 -12.13
N PRO A 421 4.80 -27.87 -11.25
CA PRO A 421 5.51 -27.39 -10.06
C PRO A 421 6.95 -26.95 -10.31
N ALA A 422 7.48 -27.11 -11.54
CA ALA A 422 8.85 -26.72 -11.84
C ALA A 422 8.99 -25.19 -11.86
N PRO A 423 9.89 -24.59 -11.05
CA PRO A 423 10.17 -23.17 -11.14
C PRO A 423 10.95 -22.87 -12.42
N GLY A 424 10.68 -21.74 -13.06
CA GLY A 424 11.41 -21.28 -14.23
C GLY A 424 12.01 -19.89 -14.09
N GLN A 425 12.45 -19.36 -15.22
CA GLN A 425 13.28 -18.16 -15.31
C GLN A 425 12.58 -16.99 -16.02
N GLY A 426 11.27 -17.05 -16.24
CA GLY A 426 10.52 -16.01 -16.95
C GLY A 426 10.66 -14.62 -16.34
N ILE A 427 10.85 -14.55 -15.02
CA ILE A 427 11.06 -13.30 -14.29
C ILE A 427 12.38 -12.58 -14.65
N LEU A 428 13.33 -13.25 -15.31
CA LEU A 428 14.52 -12.61 -15.91
C LEU A 428 14.15 -11.43 -16.83
N THR A 429 12.96 -11.46 -17.41
CA THR A 429 12.45 -10.44 -18.35
C THR A 429 12.29 -9.05 -17.72
N SER A 430 12.33 -8.90 -16.40
CA SER A 430 12.39 -7.58 -15.75
C SER A 430 13.75 -6.88 -15.92
N ALA A 431 14.81 -7.63 -16.23
CA ALA A 431 16.13 -7.12 -16.54
C ALA A 431 16.38 -6.99 -18.05
N ARG A 432 15.38 -7.20 -18.91
CA ARG A 432 15.56 -7.17 -20.37
C ARG A 432 15.96 -5.78 -20.87
N GLU A 433 17.12 -5.66 -21.51
CA GLU A 433 17.50 -4.46 -22.26
C GLU A 433 18.39 -4.83 -23.46
N LYS A 434 18.37 -4.00 -24.50
CA LYS A 434 19.32 -4.08 -25.60
C LYS A 434 20.71 -3.80 -25.05
N GLN A 435 21.59 -4.78 -25.14
CA GLN A 435 22.96 -4.62 -24.65
C GLN A 435 23.64 -3.44 -25.35
N THR A 436 24.06 -2.46 -24.55
CA THR A 436 24.94 -1.39 -25.01
C THR A 436 26.35 -1.94 -25.15
N THR A 437 26.95 -1.82 -26.33
CA THR A 437 28.36 -2.15 -26.55
C THR A 437 29.24 -1.38 -25.54
N PRO A 438 30.24 -2.03 -24.90
CA PRO A 438 31.18 -1.33 -24.02
C PRO A 438 31.75 -0.07 -24.71
N GLY A 439 31.69 1.08 -24.03
CA GLY A 439 32.13 2.37 -24.57
C GLY A 439 31.08 3.20 -25.32
N VAL A 440 29.87 2.67 -25.54
CA VAL A 440 28.74 3.44 -26.09
C VAL A 440 28.01 4.19 -24.98
N CYS A 441 27.70 5.47 -25.21
CA CYS A 441 26.94 6.29 -24.27
C CYS A 441 25.57 5.66 -24.01
N ARG A 442 25.25 5.42 -22.74
CA ARG A 442 23.91 4.96 -22.32
C ARG A 442 22.85 6.01 -22.67
N SER A 443 21.57 5.60 -22.69
CA SER A 443 20.44 6.50 -22.95
C SER A 443 20.54 7.75 -22.06
N PRO A 444 20.48 8.98 -22.63
CA PRO A 444 20.46 10.21 -21.86
C PRO A 444 19.32 10.26 -20.84
N GLU A 445 18.24 9.50 -21.06
CA GLU A 445 17.08 9.43 -20.16
C GLU A 445 17.40 8.80 -18.80
N LEU A 446 18.48 8.00 -18.69
CA LEU A 446 18.94 7.53 -17.38
C LEU A 446 19.50 8.67 -16.51
N SER A 447 19.96 9.77 -17.12
CA SER A 447 20.40 10.97 -16.39
C SER A 447 19.20 11.71 -15.81
N MET A 448 19.19 11.87 -14.49
CA MET A 448 18.15 12.63 -13.81
C MET A 448 18.18 14.11 -14.21
N ASP A 449 19.35 14.70 -14.43
CA ASP A 449 19.49 16.09 -14.89
C ASP A 449 18.89 16.30 -16.28
N PHE A 450 19.07 15.34 -17.19
CA PHE A 450 18.43 15.36 -18.50
C PHE A 450 16.91 15.36 -18.34
N ARG A 451 16.36 14.41 -17.57
CA ARG A 451 14.92 14.28 -17.34
C ARG A 451 14.32 15.51 -16.67
N ARG A 452 14.98 16.03 -15.63
CA ARG A 452 14.59 17.28 -14.94
C ARG A 452 14.46 18.43 -15.94
N ARG A 453 15.46 18.63 -16.78
CA ARG A 453 15.43 19.68 -17.81
C ARG A 453 14.26 19.53 -18.79
N GLN A 454 13.90 18.31 -19.19
CA GLN A 454 12.74 18.08 -20.06
C GLN A 454 11.41 18.27 -19.33
N LEU A 455 11.34 17.91 -18.06
CA LEU A 455 10.18 18.15 -17.21
C LEU A 455 9.91 19.64 -17.04
N GLU A 456 10.93 20.45 -16.71
CA GLU A 456 10.79 21.91 -16.62
C GLU A 456 10.36 22.54 -17.94
N ARG A 457 10.87 22.06 -19.09
CA ARG A 457 10.38 22.50 -20.41
C ARG A 457 8.92 22.15 -20.64
N SER A 458 8.47 21.01 -20.13
CA SER A 458 7.07 20.59 -20.24
C SER A 458 6.18 21.48 -19.38
N ARG A 459 6.62 21.83 -18.17
CA ARG A 459 5.93 22.77 -17.28
C ARG A 459 5.80 24.16 -17.89
N LEU A 460 6.86 24.68 -18.52
CA LEU A 460 6.80 25.95 -19.26
C LEU A 460 5.76 25.93 -20.39
N ARG A 461 5.61 24.81 -21.11
CA ARG A 461 4.56 24.65 -22.12
C ARG A 461 3.16 24.64 -21.51
N ILE A 462 2.99 23.97 -20.37
CA ILE A 462 1.72 23.93 -19.64
C ILE A 462 1.35 25.34 -19.17
N LYS A 463 2.31 26.08 -18.61
CA LYS A 463 2.11 27.49 -18.23
C LYS A 463 1.60 28.32 -19.40
N ARG A 464 2.26 28.22 -20.56
CA ARG A 464 1.82 28.94 -21.77
C ARG A 464 0.42 28.53 -22.23
N TRP A 465 0.13 27.22 -22.22
CA TRP A 465 -1.20 26.72 -22.54
C TRP A 465 -2.29 27.31 -21.62
N VAL A 466 -1.99 27.42 -20.32
CA VAL A 466 -2.91 28.07 -19.37
C VAL A 466 -3.14 29.54 -19.73
N GLU A 467 -2.07 30.30 -20.00
CA GLU A 467 -2.17 31.70 -20.43
C GLU A 467 -3.04 31.84 -21.70
N ASP A 468 -2.88 30.94 -22.67
CA ASP A 468 -3.67 30.90 -23.90
C ASP A 468 -5.16 30.58 -23.64
N GLU A 469 -5.47 29.59 -22.79
CA GLU A 469 -6.87 29.26 -22.42
C GLU A 469 -7.57 30.41 -21.67
N TYR A 470 -6.85 31.15 -20.83
CA TYR A 470 -7.39 32.35 -20.19
C TYR A 470 -7.70 33.46 -21.21
N ALA A 471 -6.89 33.58 -22.27
CA ALA A 471 -7.18 34.52 -23.35
C ALA A 471 -8.45 34.10 -24.10
N CYS A 472 -8.57 32.81 -24.43
CA CYS A 472 -9.79 32.25 -25.06
C CYS A 472 -11.03 32.46 -24.18
N LEU A 473 -10.95 32.22 -22.86
CA LEU A 473 -12.07 32.44 -21.94
C LEU A 473 -12.59 33.89 -21.99
N LYS A 474 -11.69 34.88 -22.13
CA LYS A 474 -12.08 36.29 -22.24
C LYS A 474 -12.84 36.58 -23.54
N GLU A 475 -12.40 35.98 -24.64
CA GLU A 475 -13.08 36.08 -25.94
C GLU A 475 -14.45 35.38 -25.89
N GLU A 476 -14.51 34.16 -25.33
CA GLU A 476 -15.74 33.40 -25.13
C GLU A 476 -16.78 34.18 -24.30
N LEU A 477 -16.37 34.79 -23.18
CA LEU A 477 -17.27 35.60 -22.34
C LEU A 477 -17.77 36.85 -23.08
N ARG A 478 -16.90 37.53 -23.84
CA ARG A 478 -17.27 38.70 -24.63
C ARG A 478 -18.31 38.33 -25.70
N ASP A 479 -18.09 37.23 -26.41
CA ASP A 479 -18.97 36.77 -27.47
C ASP A 479 -20.30 36.24 -26.92
N ALA A 480 -20.27 35.51 -25.80
CA ALA A 480 -21.46 35.02 -25.11
C ALA A 480 -22.35 36.18 -24.62
N LYS A 481 -21.76 37.20 -24.00
CA LYS A 481 -22.48 38.41 -23.55
C LYS A 481 -23.04 39.23 -24.72
N ALA A 482 -22.32 39.27 -25.84
CA ALA A 482 -22.79 39.94 -27.04
C ALA A 482 -23.97 39.19 -27.69
N ALA A 483 -24.02 37.86 -27.55
CA ALA A 483 -25.10 37.02 -28.07
C ALA A 483 -26.33 36.97 -27.15
N ASP A 484 -26.12 36.93 -25.84
CA ASP A 484 -27.17 36.88 -24.81
C ASP A 484 -26.80 37.78 -23.61
N PRO A 485 -27.48 38.94 -23.45
CA PRO A 485 -27.26 39.84 -22.32
C PRO A 485 -27.59 39.24 -20.93
N ASP A 486 -28.43 38.20 -20.88
CA ASP A 486 -28.83 37.51 -19.64
C ASP A 486 -27.95 36.28 -19.32
N PHE A 487 -26.85 36.10 -20.06
CA PHE A 487 -25.90 35.01 -19.86
C PHE A 487 -25.29 35.00 -18.45
N ASP A 488 -25.31 33.83 -17.81
CA ASP A 488 -24.69 33.63 -16.49
C ASP A 488 -23.17 33.49 -16.62
N GLU A 489 -22.49 34.65 -16.70
CA GLU A 489 -21.03 34.76 -16.78
C GLU A 489 -20.33 34.06 -15.61
N ASP A 490 -20.91 34.13 -14.42
CA ASP A 490 -20.32 33.57 -13.20
C ASP A 490 -20.31 32.03 -13.27
N ALA A 491 -21.44 31.42 -13.61
CA ALA A 491 -21.54 29.96 -13.73
C ALA A 491 -20.63 29.42 -14.84
N TYR A 492 -20.58 30.09 -16.00
CA TYR A 492 -19.72 29.67 -17.11
C TYR A 492 -18.24 29.81 -16.78
N THR A 493 -17.85 30.95 -16.20
CA THR A 493 -16.48 31.19 -15.76
C THR A 493 -16.04 30.09 -14.80
N LYS A 494 -16.88 29.74 -13.82
CA LYS A 494 -16.57 28.68 -12.85
C LYS A 494 -16.31 27.33 -13.52
N GLU A 495 -17.17 26.89 -14.44
CA GLU A 495 -16.99 25.61 -15.13
C GLU A 495 -15.76 25.62 -16.07
N ARG A 496 -15.51 26.72 -16.78
CA ARG A 496 -14.32 26.85 -17.64
C ARG A 496 -13.03 26.87 -16.82
N MET A 497 -13.02 27.54 -15.67
CA MET A 497 -11.89 27.53 -14.74
C MET A 497 -11.58 26.11 -14.24
N GLN A 498 -12.60 25.38 -13.80
CA GLN A 498 -12.44 23.98 -13.42
C GLN A 498 -11.95 23.11 -14.58
N THR A 499 -12.38 23.41 -15.81
CA THR A 499 -11.89 22.73 -17.02
C THR A 499 -10.41 22.99 -17.26
N ILE A 500 -9.94 24.23 -17.10
CA ILE A 500 -8.52 24.59 -17.20
C ILE A 500 -7.72 23.87 -16.12
N GLU A 501 -8.18 23.87 -14.86
CA GLU A 501 -7.55 23.15 -13.75
C GLU A 501 -7.42 21.65 -14.02
N ARG A 502 -8.49 21.00 -14.50
CA ARG A 502 -8.45 19.59 -14.93
C ARG A 502 -7.49 19.39 -16.11
N GLY A 503 -7.36 20.35 -17.01
CA GLY A 503 -6.37 20.35 -18.09
C GLY A 503 -4.94 20.40 -17.57
N VAL A 504 -4.63 21.29 -16.62
CA VAL A 504 -3.31 21.40 -15.97
C VAL A 504 -2.93 20.09 -15.29
N LYS A 505 -3.84 19.51 -14.49
CA LYS A 505 -3.60 18.23 -13.82
C LYS A 505 -3.25 17.12 -14.82
N ARG A 506 -4.03 16.99 -15.90
CA ARG A 506 -3.80 15.99 -16.95
C ARG A 506 -2.46 16.20 -17.66
N GLN A 507 -2.11 17.43 -18.02
CA GLN A 507 -0.85 17.71 -18.71
C GLN A 507 0.36 17.53 -17.80
N ASN A 508 0.26 17.90 -16.51
CA ASN A 508 1.32 17.64 -15.54
C ASN A 508 1.54 16.14 -15.34
N ALA A 509 0.47 15.36 -15.17
CA ALA A 509 0.56 13.90 -15.07
C ALA A 509 1.23 13.30 -16.33
N ALA A 510 0.88 13.78 -17.53
CA ALA A 510 1.52 13.34 -18.76
C ALA A 510 3.03 13.71 -18.81
N ALA A 511 3.40 14.89 -18.32
CA ALA A 511 4.80 15.31 -18.24
C ALA A 511 5.61 14.46 -17.24
N PHE A 512 5.03 14.14 -16.08
CA PHE A 512 5.63 13.23 -15.10
C PHE A 512 5.72 11.80 -15.60
N ALA A 513 4.72 11.30 -16.33
CA ALA A 513 4.81 9.98 -16.96
C ALA A 513 5.98 9.94 -17.95
N ALA A 514 6.11 10.97 -18.81
CA ALA A 514 7.15 11.03 -19.83
C ALA A 514 8.58 11.14 -19.25
N TRP A 515 8.77 11.91 -18.17
CA TRP A 515 10.12 12.28 -17.70
C TRP A 515 10.43 11.92 -16.24
N GLY A 516 9.41 11.59 -15.44
CA GLY A 516 9.56 11.23 -14.03
C GLY A 516 9.58 9.71 -13.83
N GLN A 517 8.42 9.07 -13.98
CA GLN A 517 8.19 7.68 -13.56
C GLN A 517 8.22 6.66 -14.69
N HIS A 518 7.68 6.97 -15.86
CA HIS A 518 7.51 5.99 -16.95
C HIS A 518 8.43 6.25 -18.15
N PHE A 519 9.49 7.05 -17.96
CA PHE A 519 10.42 7.42 -19.04
C PHE A 519 11.07 6.22 -19.75
N PHE A 520 11.17 5.07 -19.08
CA PHE A 520 11.76 3.84 -19.62
C PHE A 520 10.73 2.91 -20.28
N VAL A 521 9.43 3.17 -20.14
CA VAL A 521 8.37 2.32 -20.69
C VAL A 521 8.39 2.45 -22.22
N GLY A 522 8.55 1.33 -22.91
CA GLY A 522 8.70 1.29 -24.38
C GLY A 522 10.11 1.64 -24.87
N ASN A 523 11.09 1.84 -23.98
CA ASN A 523 12.49 2.02 -24.36
C ASN A 523 13.27 0.72 -24.23
N ASP A 524 13.57 0.08 -25.36
CA ASP A 524 14.32 -1.18 -25.40
C ASP A 524 15.73 -1.10 -24.81
N ASN A 525 16.30 0.09 -24.62
CA ASN A 525 17.66 0.27 -24.11
C ASN A 525 17.73 0.39 -22.58
N ILE A 526 16.58 0.38 -21.88
CA ILE A 526 16.52 0.51 -20.43
C ILE A 526 15.65 -0.62 -19.88
N ALA A 527 16.25 -1.50 -19.09
CA ALA A 527 15.51 -2.59 -18.49
C ALA A 527 14.43 -2.06 -17.53
N PRO A 528 13.26 -2.71 -17.43
CA PRO A 528 12.22 -2.32 -16.47
C PRO A 528 12.74 -2.13 -15.03
N LEU A 529 13.54 -3.08 -14.53
CA LEU A 529 14.13 -3.01 -13.20
C LEU A 529 15.15 -1.85 -13.08
N ARG A 530 15.97 -1.61 -14.12
CA ARG A 530 16.90 -0.47 -14.17
C ARG A 530 16.15 0.86 -14.16
N GLY A 531 15.11 0.96 -14.98
CA GLY A 531 14.26 2.14 -15.08
C GLY A 531 13.62 2.49 -13.74
N ALA A 532 13.02 1.49 -13.08
CA ALA A 532 12.41 1.66 -11.77
C ALA A 532 13.39 2.14 -10.69
N LEU A 533 14.62 1.60 -10.66
CA LEU A 533 15.68 2.12 -9.79
C LEU A 533 16.06 3.56 -10.15
N ALA A 534 16.22 3.85 -11.45
CA ALA A 534 16.65 5.14 -11.95
C ALA A 534 15.63 6.27 -11.74
N VAL A 535 14.33 5.96 -11.56
CA VAL A 535 13.32 6.93 -11.09
C VAL A 535 13.81 7.60 -9.80
N TRP A 536 14.41 6.83 -8.89
CA TRP A 536 14.89 7.26 -7.57
C TRP A 536 16.39 7.65 -7.56
N GLY A 537 17.04 7.68 -8.72
CA GLY A 537 18.48 7.89 -8.83
C GLY A 537 19.30 6.70 -8.31
N LEU A 538 18.69 5.52 -8.23
CA LEU A 538 19.34 4.28 -7.81
C LEU A 538 19.84 3.48 -9.00
N THR A 539 20.78 2.58 -8.72
CA THR A 539 21.35 1.63 -9.68
C THR A 539 21.22 0.20 -9.16
N ALA A 540 21.61 -0.78 -9.98
CA ALA A 540 21.65 -2.18 -9.54
C ALA A 540 22.60 -2.41 -8.35
N ASP A 541 23.57 -1.52 -8.12
CA ASP A 541 24.48 -1.58 -6.97
C ASP A 541 23.81 -1.14 -5.65
N ASP A 542 22.74 -0.36 -5.73
CA ASP A 542 22.03 0.15 -4.55
C ASP A 542 21.03 -0.85 -3.96
N ILE A 543 20.76 -1.97 -4.65
CA ILE A 543 19.99 -3.09 -4.11
C ILE A 543 20.80 -3.70 -2.96
N GLY A 544 20.34 -3.49 -1.73
CA GLY A 544 21.05 -3.85 -0.51
C GLY A 544 20.69 -5.24 0.02
N VAL A 545 19.53 -5.77 -0.36
CA VAL A 545 19.04 -7.08 0.08
C VAL A 545 18.20 -7.73 -1.00
N ALA A 546 18.30 -9.05 -1.12
CA ALA A 546 17.37 -9.86 -1.90
C ALA A 546 16.62 -10.81 -0.96
N SER A 547 15.30 -10.67 -0.85
CA SER A 547 14.45 -11.62 -0.15
C SER A 547 14.04 -12.72 -1.11
N PHE A 548 14.59 -13.90 -0.89
CA PHE A 548 14.41 -15.06 -1.73
C PHE A 548 13.13 -15.80 -1.34
N HIS A 549 12.47 -16.37 -2.33
CA HIS A 549 11.40 -17.34 -2.11
C HIS A 549 11.94 -18.51 -1.29
N GLY A 550 13.14 -19.01 -1.62
CA GLY A 550 13.98 -19.82 -0.73
C GLY A 550 13.23 -20.93 -0.02
N THR A 551 12.73 -21.92 -0.76
CA THR A 551 11.81 -22.93 -0.21
C THR A 551 12.51 -24.15 0.38
N SER A 552 13.84 -24.23 0.38
CA SER A 552 14.56 -25.44 0.81
C SER A 552 14.34 -26.64 -0.13
N THR A 553 13.88 -26.38 -1.35
CA THR A 553 13.82 -27.38 -2.43
C THR A 553 15.06 -27.28 -3.32
N GLN A 554 15.48 -28.39 -3.91
CA GLN A 554 16.65 -28.38 -4.78
C GLN A 554 16.45 -27.50 -6.01
N ALA A 555 15.29 -27.62 -6.65
CA ALA A 555 14.96 -26.91 -7.89
C ALA A 555 14.83 -25.40 -7.68
N ASN A 556 14.06 -24.95 -6.67
CA ASN A 556 13.83 -23.52 -6.43
C ASN A 556 15.12 -22.78 -6.13
N ASP A 557 15.87 -23.22 -5.11
CA ASP A 557 16.95 -22.40 -4.57
C ASP A 557 18.12 -22.25 -5.56
N LEU A 558 18.33 -23.23 -6.45
CA LEU A 558 19.26 -23.12 -7.58
C LEU A 558 18.75 -22.15 -8.64
N ASN A 559 17.51 -22.37 -9.09
CA ASN A 559 16.89 -21.55 -10.14
C ASN A 559 16.84 -20.08 -9.74
N GLU A 560 16.33 -19.79 -8.53
CA GLU A 560 16.20 -18.44 -8.03
C GLU A 560 17.55 -17.73 -7.89
N SER A 561 18.55 -18.44 -7.36
CA SER A 561 19.93 -17.92 -7.26
C SER A 561 20.51 -17.60 -8.63
N GLU A 562 20.32 -18.47 -9.61
CA GLU A 562 20.74 -18.23 -10.98
C GLU A 562 20.05 -17.01 -11.58
N VAL A 563 18.72 -16.91 -11.44
CA VAL A 563 17.92 -15.80 -11.93
C VAL A 563 18.41 -14.47 -11.38
N VAL A 564 18.56 -14.35 -10.05
CA VAL A 564 19.03 -13.11 -9.42
C VAL A 564 20.44 -12.77 -9.89
N ASN A 565 21.33 -13.75 -9.91
CA ASN A 565 22.71 -13.54 -10.35
C ASN A 565 22.79 -13.08 -11.82
N LEU A 566 22.00 -13.68 -12.71
CA LEU A 566 21.94 -13.29 -14.12
C LEU A 566 21.37 -11.88 -14.30
N GLN A 567 20.32 -11.50 -13.56
CA GLN A 567 19.82 -10.13 -13.59
C GLN A 567 20.88 -9.14 -13.12
N MET A 568 21.54 -9.40 -11.98
CA MET A 568 22.59 -8.50 -11.46
C MET A 568 23.75 -8.36 -12.46
N ARG A 569 24.19 -9.47 -13.06
CA ARG A 569 25.21 -9.47 -14.12
C ARG A 569 24.76 -8.66 -15.32
N HIS A 570 23.55 -8.89 -15.83
CA HIS A 570 23.02 -8.23 -17.01
C HIS A 570 22.86 -6.72 -16.80
N LEU A 571 22.42 -6.31 -15.60
CA LEU A 571 22.27 -4.91 -15.23
C LEU A 571 23.60 -4.22 -14.90
N GLY A 572 24.71 -4.96 -14.93
CA GLY A 572 26.06 -4.44 -14.70
C GLY A 572 26.32 -4.04 -13.24
N ARG A 573 25.80 -4.83 -12.29
CA ARG A 573 26.18 -4.71 -10.87
C ARG A 573 27.70 -4.85 -10.73
N SER A 574 28.30 -4.06 -9.85
CA SER A 574 29.74 -4.05 -9.65
C SER A 574 30.23 -5.35 -9.03
N ARG A 575 31.28 -5.95 -9.60
CA ARG A 575 31.90 -7.16 -9.05
C ARG A 575 32.43 -6.89 -7.64
N GLY A 576 32.12 -7.77 -6.70
CA GLY A 576 32.48 -7.62 -5.28
C GLY A 576 31.42 -6.90 -4.44
N ASN A 577 30.42 -6.25 -5.05
CA ASN A 577 29.25 -5.75 -4.35
C ASN A 577 28.24 -6.89 -4.14
N LEU A 578 28.54 -7.79 -3.20
CA LEU A 578 27.72 -8.97 -2.93
C LEU A 578 26.34 -8.59 -2.39
N LEU A 579 25.30 -9.29 -2.87
CA LEU A 579 23.91 -9.10 -2.49
C LEU A 579 23.50 -10.17 -1.47
N PRO A 580 23.22 -9.77 -0.21
CA PRO A 580 22.73 -10.70 0.81
C PRO A 580 21.38 -11.30 0.44
N ALA A 581 21.32 -12.63 0.45
CA ALA A 581 20.12 -13.40 0.23
C ALA A 581 19.45 -13.73 1.59
N VAL A 582 18.28 -13.15 1.84
CA VAL A 582 17.44 -13.43 3.02
C VAL A 582 16.51 -14.59 2.71
N MET A 583 16.53 -15.61 3.55
CA MET A 583 15.81 -16.87 3.36
C MET A 583 14.77 -17.10 4.45
N GLN A 584 13.86 -16.14 4.67
CA GLN A 584 12.94 -16.08 5.83
C GLN A 584 12.22 -17.42 6.16
N LYS A 585 11.94 -18.25 5.17
CA LYS A 585 11.28 -19.56 5.34
C LYS A 585 12.07 -20.58 6.16
N TYR A 586 13.37 -20.36 6.41
CA TYR A 586 14.10 -21.17 7.37
C TYR A 586 13.44 -21.13 8.76
N LEU A 587 12.87 -19.97 9.10
CA LEU A 587 12.24 -19.70 10.39
C LEU A 587 10.73 -19.97 10.35
N THR A 588 10.05 -19.50 9.30
CA THR A 588 8.58 -19.46 9.24
C THR A 588 7.95 -20.68 8.58
N GLY A 589 8.74 -21.53 7.91
CA GLY A 589 8.20 -22.44 6.91
C GLY A 589 7.56 -21.69 5.73
N HIS A 590 6.86 -22.42 4.87
CA HIS A 590 6.25 -21.94 3.64
C HIS A 590 4.71 -21.89 3.74
N PRO A 591 4.11 -20.69 3.79
CA PRO A 591 2.65 -20.53 3.97
C PRO A 591 1.90 -20.38 2.64
N LYS A 592 2.38 -21.04 1.58
CA LYS A 592 1.83 -20.95 0.22
C LYS A 592 1.53 -19.50 -0.19
N GLY A 593 0.27 -19.09 -0.29
CA GLY A 593 -0.18 -17.77 -0.74
C GLY A 593 0.34 -16.59 0.07
N ALA A 594 0.57 -16.74 1.39
CA ALA A 594 1.08 -15.67 2.25
C ALA A 594 2.59 -15.41 2.10
N ALA A 595 3.31 -16.24 1.35
CA ALA A 595 4.77 -16.29 1.38
C ALA A 595 5.42 -14.93 1.04
N ALA A 596 5.01 -14.31 -0.07
CA ALA A 596 5.58 -13.02 -0.46
C ALA A 596 5.15 -11.86 0.45
N ALA A 597 4.01 -11.97 1.14
CA ALA A 597 3.55 -10.96 2.10
C ALA A 597 4.47 -10.92 3.33
N TRP A 598 4.82 -12.07 3.90
CA TRP A 598 5.78 -12.15 5.03
C TRP A 598 7.17 -11.67 4.62
N MET A 599 7.61 -12.06 3.42
CA MET A 599 8.88 -11.63 2.86
C MET A 599 8.93 -10.11 2.64
N MET A 600 7.83 -9.51 2.19
CA MET A 600 7.69 -8.06 2.04
C MET A 600 7.77 -7.35 3.39
N ASN A 601 7.09 -7.87 4.42
CA ASN A 601 7.21 -7.36 5.79
C ASN A 601 8.66 -7.39 6.27
N GLY A 602 9.37 -8.50 6.03
CA GLY A 602 10.79 -8.65 6.37
C GLY A 602 11.70 -7.64 5.64
N VAL A 603 11.49 -7.39 4.33
CA VAL A 603 12.27 -6.39 3.59
C VAL A 603 12.02 -4.97 4.10
N LEU A 604 10.75 -4.62 4.39
CA LEU A 604 10.42 -3.32 4.99
C LEU A 604 11.14 -3.16 6.34
N GLN A 605 11.13 -4.18 7.18
CA GLN A 605 11.83 -4.17 8.47
C GLN A 605 13.36 -4.12 8.32
N CYS A 606 13.94 -4.76 7.30
CA CYS A 606 15.37 -4.63 6.98
C CYS A 606 15.74 -3.18 6.65
N MET A 607 14.90 -2.48 5.89
CA MET A 607 15.09 -1.07 5.53
C MET A 607 14.97 -0.15 6.75
N ILE A 608 13.98 -0.39 7.62
CA ILE A 608 13.72 0.43 8.82
C ILE A 608 14.84 0.27 9.85
N ASP A 609 15.26 -0.97 10.15
CA ASP A 609 16.23 -1.23 11.21
C ASP A 609 17.69 -1.16 10.73
N GLY A 610 17.93 -1.17 9.42
CA GLY A 610 19.29 -1.26 8.86
C GLY A 610 19.97 -2.60 9.19
N VAL A 611 19.18 -3.68 9.19
CA VAL A 611 19.59 -5.03 9.59
C VAL A 611 19.19 -6.02 8.50
N VAL A 612 20.06 -6.97 8.17
CA VAL A 612 19.76 -8.08 7.26
C VAL A 612 19.87 -9.39 8.04
N PRO A 613 18.78 -10.12 8.28
CA PRO A 613 18.81 -11.36 9.05
C PRO A 613 19.54 -12.47 8.30
N GLY A 614 20.29 -13.28 9.05
CA GLY A 614 20.94 -14.47 8.53
C GLY A 614 20.02 -15.69 8.55
N ASN A 615 20.22 -16.61 7.61
CA ASN A 615 19.61 -17.93 7.64
C ASN A 615 20.34 -18.79 8.69
N ARG A 616 19.82 -18.89 9.92
CA ARG A 616 20.48 -19.65 10.99
C ARG A 616 20.59 -21.14 10.71
N ASN A 617 19.73 -21.68 9.84
CA ASN A 617 19.78 -23.06 9.40
C ASN A 617 20.73 -23.28 8.21
N ALA A 618 21.42 -22.23 7.73
CA ALA A 618 22.45 -22.36 6.70
C ALA A 618 23.75 -22.96 7.27
N ASP A 619 23.68 -24.24 7.60
CA ASP A 619 24.77 -25.04 8.16
C ASP A 619 25.96 -25.19 7.18
N ASN A 620 25.66 -25.52 5.92
CA ASN A 620 26.62 -25.56 4.82
C ASN A 620 25.95 -25.20 3.50
N ILE A 621 26.32 -24.05 2.94
CA ILE A 621 25.83 -23.59 1.64
C ILE A 621 26.22 -24.61 0.55
N ASP A 622 25.26 -24.94 -0.32
CA ASP A 622 25.50 -25.83 -1.45
C ASP A 622 26.63 -25.29 -2.35
N ALA A 623 27.66 -26.11 -2.60
CA ALA A 623 28.83 -25.72 -3.38
C ALA A 623 28.50 -25.25 -4.80
N ARG A 624 27.36 -25.69 -5.37
CA ARG A 624 26.89 -25.21 -6.69
C ARG A 624 26.57 -23.71 -6.67
N LEU A 625 26.14 -23.17 -5.53
CA LEU A 625 25.79 -21.76 -5.39
C LEU A 625 27.02 -20.84 -5.42
N GLN A 626 28.23 -21.37 -5.25
CA GLN A 626 29.48 -20.62 -5.41
C GLN A 626 29.66 -20.05 -6.83
N ALA A 627 28.99 -20.61 -7.84
CA ALA A 627 29.01 -20.11 -9.21
C ALA A 627 28.32 -18.73 -9.37
N TYR A 628 27.50 -18.32 -8.40
CA TYR A 628 26.72 -17.09 -8.45
C TYR A 628 27.48 -15.92 -7.78
N GLU A 629 28.36 -15.30 -8.56
CA GLU A 629 29.35 -14.30 -8.12
C GLU A 629 28.79 -13.03 -7.45
N TYR A 630 27.51 -12.72 -7.60
CA TYR A 630 26.88 -11.53 -7.01
C TYR A 630 26.12 -11.80 -5.72
N LEU A 631 26.05 -13.05 -5.25
CA LEU A 631 25.24 -13.43 -4.09
C LEU A 631 26.11 -13.76 -2.87
N VAL A 632 25.59 -13.47 -1.68
CA VAL A 632 26.10 -13.99 -0.41
C VAL A 632 24.94 -14.54 0.41
N TYR A 633 25.17 -15.69 1.05
CA TYR A 633 24.17 -16.41 1.83
C TYR A 633 24.54 -16.35 3.32
N PRO A 634 24.21 -15.25 4.02
CA PRO A 634 24.62 -15.08 5.41
C PRO A 634 23.90 -16.07 6.32
N ASN A 635 24.63 -16.74 7.22
CA ASN A 635 24.05 -17.54 8.29
C ASN A 635 23.91 -16.76 9.62
N GLN A 636 24.41 -15.53 9.66
CA GLN A 636 24.34 -14.63 10.80
C GLN A 636 23.79 -13.27 10.38
N THR A 637 23.11 -12.60 11.31
CA THR A 637 22.53 -11.28 11.08
C THR A 637 23.60 -10.22 10.86
N LEU A 638 23.48 -9.46 9.77
CA LEU A 638 24.32 -8.32 9.44
C LEU A 638 23.65 -7.04 9.98
N LYS A 639 24.37 -6.23 10.75
CA LYS A 639 23.84 -5.02 11.40
C LYS A 639 24.56 -3.76 10.90
N GLY A 640 23.90 -2.60 11.02
CA GLY A 640 24.47 -1.29 10.67
C GLY A 640 24.57 -1.03 9.16
N LEU A 641 23.70 -1.69 8.38
CA LEU A 641 23.63 -1.52 6.94
C LEU A 641 22.66 -0.39 6.58
N GLN A 642 22.99 0.38 5.54
CA GLN A 642 22.05 1.33 4.94
C GLN A 642 21.36 0.67 3.75
N VAL A 643 20.23 0.00 3.99
CA VAL A 643 19.46 -0.67 2.93
C VAL A 643 18.58 0.35 2.20
N LYS A 644 19.04 0.84 1.04
CA LYS A 644 18.32 1.82 0.21
C LYS A 644 17.12 1.22 -0.51
N CYS A 645 17.27 -0.01 -0.99
CA CYS A 645 16.18 -0.78 -1.60
C CYS A 645 16.42 -2.29 -1.45
N GLY A 646 15.32 -3.05 -1.51
CA GLY A 646 15.31 -4.51 -1.45
C GLY A 646 14.55 -5.11 -2.63
N LEU A 647 15.04 -6.24 -3.13
CA LEU A 647 14.43 -7.00 -4.21
C LEU A 647 13.81 -8.27 -3.65
N LEU A 648 12.57 -8.55 -4.00
CA LEU A 648 11.85 -9.74 -3.55
C LEU A 648 11.43 -10.56 -4.76
N LYS A 649 11.59 -11.88 -4.69
CA LYS A 649 11.08 -12.80 -5.71
C LYS A 649 10.24 -13.92 -5.09
N SER A 650 9.20 -14.35 -5.81
CA SER A 650 8.33 -15.45 -5.41
C SER A 650 8.03 -16.35 -6.61
N PHE A 651 8.02 -17.66 -6.41
CA PHE A 651 7.79 -18.64 -7.48
C PHE A 651 6.67 -19.60 -7.10
N GLY A 652 5.52 -19.46 -7.76
CA GLY A 652 4.35 -20.31 -7.60
C GLY A 652 4.26 -21.42 -8.64
N PHE A 653 3.63 -22.53 -8.26
CA PHE A 653 3.23 -23.57 -9.20
C PHE A 653 2.35 -22.99 -10.31
N GLY A 654 2.45 -23.56 -11.51
CA GLY A 654 1.75 -23.03 -12.68
C GLY A 654 2.50 -21.89 -13.36
N GLN A 655 3.82 -21.81 -13.19
CA GLN A 655 4.68 -20.76 -13.76
C GLN A 655 4.25 -19.37 -13.31
N VAL A 656 4.06 -19.16 -12.00
CA VAL A 656 3.73 -17.84 -11.46
C VAL A 656 4.98 -17.24 -10.82
N GLY A 657 5.83 -16.59 -11.61
CA GLY A 657 6.93 -15.79 -11.09
C GLY A 657 6.44 -14.40 -10.70
N GLY A 658 6.80 -13.92 -9.51
CA GLY A 658 6.52 -12.55 -9.03
C GLY A 658 7.80 -11.86 -8.56
N GLU A 659 7.95 -10.58 -8.87
CA GLU A 659 9.09 -9.75 -8.44
C GLU A 659 8.63 -8.38 -7.97
N LEU A 660 9.13 -7.96 -6.80
CA LEU A 660 8.86 -6.65 -6.20
C LEU A 660 10.17 -5.92 -5.92
N LEU A 661 10.24 -4.63 -6.24
CA LEU A 661 11.29 -3.72 -5.77
C LEU A 661 10.71 -2.77 -4.73
N LEU A 662 11.30 -2.78 -3.54
CA LEU A 662 10.94 -1.89 -2.45
C LEU A 662 12.05 -0.86 -2.24
N VAL A 663 11.71 0.43 -2.22
CA VAL A 663 12.66 1.54 -1.98
C VAL A 663 12.36 2.18 -0.62
N HIS A 664 13.41 2.60 0.08
CA HIS A 664 13.32 3.20 1.40
C HIS A 664 12.47 4.48 1.40
N ALA A 665 11.69 4.69 2.46
CA ALA A 665 10.73 5.80 2.59
C ALA A 665 11.38 7.19 2.48
N ASP A 666 12.63 7.36 2.91
CA ASP A 666 13.37 8.62 2.79
C ASP A 666 13.40 9.20 1.37
N TYR A 667 13.38 8.35 0.33
CA TYR A 667 13.36 8.80 -1.05
C TYR A 667 12.08 9.55 -1.43
N ILE A 668 10.93 9.20 -0.83
CA ILE A 668 9.68 9.93 -1.02
C ILE A 668 9.58 11.12 -0.06
N LEU A 669 10.05 10.99 1.18
CA LEU A 669 10.02 12.10 2.13
C LEU A 669 10.93 13.26 1.69
N ALA A 670 12.04 12.96 0.99
CA ALA A 670 12.94 13.95 0.41
C ALA A 670 12.33 14.76 -0.75
N THR A 671 11.19 14.32 -1.32
CA THR A 671 10.49 15.12 -2.35
C THR A 671 9.75 16.31 -1.76
N LEU A 672 9.52 16.32 -0.45
CA LEU A 672 8.80 17.36 0.26
C LEU A 672 9.69 18.58 0.54
N SER A 673 9.07 19.76 0.54
CA SER A 673 9.66 20.95 1.15
C SER A 673 9.74 20.79 2.67
N ALA A 674 10.53 21.65 3.33
CA ALA A 674 10.66 21.64 4.78
C ALA A 674 9.32 21.79 5.50
N SER A 675 8.43 22.67 5.01
CA SER A 675 7.10 22.89 5.58
C SER A 675 6.17 21.69 5.40
N GLU A 676 6.14 21.09 4.20
CA GLU A 676 5.34 19.89 3.93
C GLU A 676 5.81 18.71 4.80
N TYR A 677 7.13 18.52 4.93
CA TYR A 677 7.69 17.48 5.78
C TYR A 677 7.36 17.69 7.26
N GLN A 678 7.41 18.93 7.76
CA GLN A 678 7.05 19.25 9.14
C GLN A 678 5.57 18.99 9.41
N LEU A 679 4.68 19.38 8.49
CA LEU A 679 3.26 19.09 8.58
C LEU A 679 2.99 17.59 8.58
N TYR A 680 3.56 16.85 7.63
CA TYR A 680 3.50 15.39 7.57
C TYR A 680 3.97 14.76 8.88
N SER A 681 5.13 15.19 9.39
CA SER A 681 5.71 14.66 10.62
C SER A 681 4.81 14.89 11.83
N ALA A 682 4.19 16.07 11.93
CA ALA A 682 3.25 16.39 13.01
C ALA A 682 1.98 15.53 12.95
N LEU A 683 1.44 15.28 11.75
CA LEU A 683 0.30 14.38 11.57
C LEU A 683 0.68 12.92 11.87
N ARG A 684 1.82 12.45 11.35
CA ARG A 684 2.35 11.11 11.61
C ARG A 684 2.57 10.85 13.09
N ALA A 685 3.11 11.82 13.84
CA ALA A 685 3.32 11.67 15.28
C ALA A 685 2.01 11.43 16.05
N ARG A 686 0.90 12.05 15.63
CA ARG A 686 -0.43 11.79 16.22
C ARG A 686 -0.90 10.37 15.92
N ARG A 687 -0.66 9.88 14.70
CA ARG A 687 -0.99 8.51 14.28
C ARG A 687 -0.14 7.46 14.98
N GLU A 688 1.14 7.73 15.20
CA GLU A 688 2.04 6.86 15.97
C GLU A 688 1.56 6.73 17.43
N ALA A 689 1.11 7.83 18.04
CA ALA A 689 0.48 7.78 19.37
C ALA A 689 -0.83 6.98 19.37
N ALA A 690 -1.64 7.10 18.31
CA ALA A 690 -2.87 6.31 18.16
C ALA A 690 -2.59 4.82 17.96
N TYR A 691 -1.57 4.48 17.15
CA TYR A 691 -1.05 3.11 16.99
C TYR A 691 -0.63 2.53 18.34
N TYR A 692 0.27 3.22 19.05
CA TYR A 692 0.74 2.80 20.37
C TYR A 692 -0.43 2.54 21.33
N ARG A 693 -1.37 3.50 21.42
CA ARG A 693 -2.54 3.36 22.27
C ARG A 693 -3.41 2.16 21.87
N ALA A 694 -3.70 1.98 20.57
CA ALA A 694 -4.54 0.88 20.10
C ALA A 694 -3.92 -0.49 20.39
N THR A 695 -2.60 -0.64 20.22
CA THR A 695 -1.89 -1.87 20.55
C THR A 695 -1.97 -2.17 22.05
N HIS A 696 -1.69 -1.19 22.91
CA HIS A 696 -1.77 -1.38 24.37
C HIS A 696 -3.21 -1.59 24.87
N ASP A 697 -4.19 -0.88 24.31
CA ASP A 697 -5.61 -1.08 24.64
C ASP A 697 -6.05 -2.51 24.27
N GLY A 698 -5.57 -3.03 23.14
CA GLY A 698 -5.76 -4.42 22.70
C GLY A 698 -5.21 -5.44 23.69
N LEU A 699 -3.94 -5.30 24.06
CA LEU A 699 -3.26 -6.19 25.00
C LEU A 699 -3.91 -6.18 26.40
N THR A 700 -4.36 -5.01 26.85
CA THR A 700 -4.94 -4.82 28.19
C THR A 700 -6.45 -5.07 28.26
N GLY A 701 -7.11 -5.29 27.12
CA GLY A 701 -8.55 -5.51 27.01
C GLY A 701 -9.41 -4.24 27.18
N VAL A 702 -8.82 -3.04 27.05
CA VAL A 702 -9.54 -1.76 27.12
C VAL A 702 -10.35 -1.53 25.84
N GLN A 703 -9.80 -1.90 24.69
CA GLN A 703 -10.47 -1.91 23.39
C GLN A 703 -9.95 -3.10 22.58
N PRO A 704 -10.81 -3.79 21.81
CA PRO A 704 -10.33 -4.87 20.95
C PRO A 704 -9.45 -4.34 19.80
N ILE A 705 -8.56 -5.21 19.33
CA ILE A 705 -7.71 -4.98 18.15
C ILE A 705 -8.58 -5.00 16.89
N VAL A 706 -9.40 -6.04 16.75
CA VAL A 706 -10.39 -6.16 15.67
C VAL A 706 -11.68 -5.48 16.11
N ARG A 707 -12.04 -4.39 15.42
CA ARG A 707 -13.25 -3.60 15.70
C ARG A 707 -14.27 -3.81 14.60
N ILE A 708 -15.18 -4.75 14.80
CA ILE A 708 -16.24 -5.07 13.85
C ILE A 708 -17.19 -3.88 13.70
N LYS A 709 -17.52 -3.55 12.45
CA LYS A 709 -18.54 -2.58 12.09
C LYS A 709 -19.88 -3.29 11.92
N ASN A 710 -20.91 -2.77 12.59
CA ASN A 710 -22.28 -3.30 12.48
C ASN A 710 -23.12 -2.55 11.42
N ASP A 711 -22.70 -1.33 11.05
CA ASP A 711 -23.39 -0.48 10.08
C ASP A 711 -22.40 0.07 9.05
N ALA A 712 -22.86 0.24 7.82
CA ALA A 712 -22.16 1.03 6.80
C ALA A 712 -22.02 2.51 7.26
N PRO A 713 -21.06 3.29 6.72
CA PRO A 713 -20.91 4.71 7.10
C PRO A 713 -22.09 5.57 6.59
N TYR A 714 -22.97 5.03 5.74
CA TYR A 714 -24.15 5.69 5.20
C TYR A 714 -25.41 4.88 5.52
N THR A 715 -26.55 5.57 5.61
CA THR A 715 -27.86 4.91 5.75
C THR A 715 -28.32 4.32 4.42
N ALA A 716 -29.28 3.38 4.46
CA ALA A 716 -29.87 2.82 3.24
C ALA A 716 -30.48 3.89 2.31
N ALA A 717 -31.03 4.97 2.89
CA ALA A 717 -31.58 6.10 2.13
C ALA A 717 -30.49 6.95 1.44
N GLN A 718 -29.29 7.03 2.02
CA GLN A 718 -28.16 7.80 1.49
C GLN A 718 -27.28 6.98 0.54
N MET A 719 -27.35 5.64 0.58
CA MET A 719 -26.45 4.75 -0.17
C MET A 719 -26.29 5.16 -1.65
N GLN A 720 -27.40 5.36 -2.36
CA GLN A 720 -27.35 5.70 -3.79
C GLN A 720 -26.76 7.09 -4.03
N SER A 721 -27.08 8.08 -3.21
CA SER A 721 -26.55 9.43 -3.37
C SER A 721 -25.08 9.55 -2.99
N VAL A 722 -24.62 8.74 -2.04
CA VAL A 722 -23.19 8.61 -1.73
C VAL A 722 -22.47 7.94 -2.89
N TYR A 723 -22.96 6.81 -3.41
CA TYR A 723 -22.29 6.10 -4.50
C TYR A 723 -22.15 6.91 -5.79
N LEU A 724 -23.14 7.75 -6.09
CA LEU A 724 -23.19 8.51 -7.34
C LEU A 724 -22.47 9.87 -7.26
N ASP A 725 -22.17 10.38 -6.07
CA ASP A 725 -21.43 11.64 -5.89
C ASP A 725 -19.96 11.39 -5.54
N PRO A 726 -19.02 11.54 -6.49
CA PRO A 726 -17.59 11.34 -6.24
C PRO A 726 -17.00 12.34 -5.23
N THR A 727 -17.72 13.41 -4.89
CA THR A 727 -17.32 14.42 -3.90
C THR A 727 -17.84 14.12 -2.49
N ALA A 728 -18.73 13.13 -2.32
CA ALA A 728 -19.25 12.74 -1.02
C ALA A 728 -18.09 12.28 -0.10
N ARG A 729 -18.03 12.84 1.11
CA ARG A 729 -17.06 12.49 2.15
C ARG A 729 -17.77 12.28 3.49
N ALA A 730 -17.27 11.34 4.27
CA ALA A 730 -17.72 11.12 5.64
C ALA A 730 -17.13 12.20 6.57
N ARG A 731 -17.80 12.46 7.68
CA ARG A 731 -17.33 13.31 8.77
C ARG A 731 -17.32 12.53 10.07
N TYR A 732 -16.40 12.85 10.97
CA TYR A 732 -16.41 12.25 12.30
C TYR A 732 -17.68 12.64 13.05
N ASP A 733 -18.42 11.63 13.51
CA ASP A 733 -19.62 11.77 14.32
C ASP A 733 -19.27 11.43 15.77
N ALA A 734 -19.22 12.46 16.61
CA ALA A 734 -18.88 12.31 18.03
C ALA A 734 -19.91 11.47 18.81
N SER A 735 -21.16 11.39 18.35
CA SER A 735 -22.21 10.61 19.02
C SER A 735 -22.06 9.11 18.76
N ARG A 736 -21.68 8.74 17.53
CA ARG A 736 -21.43 7.36 17.11
C ARG A 736 -19.97 6.93 17.30
N GLN A 737 -19.08 7.88 17.60
CA GLN A 737 -17.64 7.70 17.73
C GLN A 737 -16.98 7.06 16.48
N THR A 738 -17.51 7.35 15.30
CA THR A 738 -17.07 6.81 13.99
C THR A 738 -17.30 7.86 12.90
N TRP A 739 -16.74 7.65 11.70
CA TRP A 739 -17.04 8.49 10.54
C TRP A 739 -18.36 8.06 9.90
N SER A 740 -19.20 9.03 9.55
CA SER A 740 -20.50 8.80 8.92
C SER A 740 -20.82 9.84 7.84
N PHE A 741 -21.74 9.47 6.94
CA PHE A 741 -22.32 10.35 5.92
C PHE A 741 -23.63 11.00 6.40
N GLU A 742 -24.01 10.91 7.67
CA GLU A 742 -25.27 11.53 8.16
C GLU A 742 -25.30 13.05 7.96
N GLN A 743 -24.14 13.69 8.01
CA GLN A 743 -23.99 15.13 7.78
C GLN A 743 -24.01 15.51 6.29
N TYR A 744 -23.90 14.53 5.38
CA TYR A 744 -23.90 14.77 3.94
C TYR A 744 -25.34 15.01 3.44
N LYS A 745 -25.59 16.22 2.92
CA LYS A 745 -26.90 16.68 2.44
C LYS A 745 -27.04 16.69 0.91
N GLY A 746 -26.11 16.06 0.21
CA GLY A 746 -26.05 16.05 -1.25
C GLY A 746 -24.99 16.99 -1.83
N PRO A 747 -24.91 17.12 -3.16
CA PRO A 747 -23.85 17.84 -3.87
C PRO A 747 -23.82 19.36 -3.60
N SER A 748 -24.83 19.92 -2.91
CA SER A 748 -24.92 21.37 -2.65
C SER A 748 -23.88 21.89 -1.64
N GLU A 749 -23.09 20.99 -1.06
CA GLU A 749 -21.90 21.29 -0.25
C GLU A 749 -20.62 20.77 -0.90
N ALA A 750 -20.55 20.76 -2.24
CA ALA A 750 -19.24 20.81 -2.88
C ALA A 750 -18.54 22.05 -2.34
N HIS A 751 -17.62 21.90 -1.38
CA HIS A 751 -16.65 22.94 -1.09
C HIS A 751 -16.02 23.24 -2.45
N PRO A 752 -16.24 24.41 -3.06
CA PRO A 752 -15.27 24.85 -4.03
C PRO A 752 -13.95 24.82 -3.25
N ALA A 753 -12.90 24.26 -3.84
CA ALA A 753 -11.57 24.51 -3.30
C ALA A 753 -11.50 26.02 -3.02
N GLU A 754 -11.00 26.45 -1.86
CA GLU A 754 -10.97 27.89 -1.51
C GLU A 754 -10.44 28.74 -2.69
N ASP A 755 -9.55 28.13 -3.47
CA ASP A 755 -9.08 28.35 -4.84
C ASP A 755 -10.10 28.97 -5.81
N THR A 756 -11.28 28.36 -5.99
CA THR A 756 -12.30 28.81 -6.95
C THR A 756 -13.01 30.07 -6.46
N LYS A 757 -13.27 30.19 -5.14
CA LYS A 757 -13.89 31.39 -4.56
C LYS A 757 -12.98 32.60 -4.63
N VAL A 758 -11.66 32.42 -4.40
CA VAL A 758 -10.69 33.52 -4.49
C VAL A 758 -10.42 33.88 -5.95
N ALA A 759 -10.34 32.92 -6.87
CA ALA A 759 -10.27 33.19 -8.32
C ALA A 759 -11.55 33.87 -8.86
N GLU A 760 -12.74 33.46 -8.38
CA GLU A 760 -14.03 34.09 -8.65
C GLU A 760 -14.09 35.52 -8.11
N GLU A 761 -13.65 35.79 -6.88
CA GLU A 761 -13.54 37.16 -6.35
C GLU A 761 -12.47 37.99 -7.09
N LEU A 762 -11.39 37.35 -7.56
CA LEU A 762 -10.36 37.95 -8.42
C LEU A 762 -10.96 38.45 -9.73
N LEU A 763 -11.75 37.60 -10.39
CA LEU A 763 -12.41 37.92 -11.64
C LEU A 763 -13.53 38.93 -11.40
N LYS A 764 -14.34 38.81 -10.35
CA LYS A 764 -15.40 39.79 -10.02
C LYS A 764 -14.88 41.19 -9.71
N SER A 765 -13.76 41.31 -9.01
CA SER A 765 -13.15 42.60 -8.66
C SER A 765 -12.38 43.24 -9.83
N THR A 766 -12.03 42.47 -10.87
CA THR A 766 -11.20 42.93 -11.99
C THR A 766 -11.92 42.94 -13.36
N LEU A 767 -12.92 42.08 -13.59
CA LEU A 767 -13.77 42.00 -14.80
C LEU A 767 -14.96 42.99 -14.79
N GLY A 768 -15.09 43.80 -13.74
CA GLY A 768 -16.02 44.93 -13.78
C GLY A 768 -15.68 45.93 -14.90
N PRO A 769 -16.40 47.07 -14.98
CA PRO A 769 -16.34 48.05 -16.08
C PRO A 769 -14.94 48.58 -16.45
N LEU A 770 -13.91 48.32 -15.63
CA LEU A 770 -12.52 48.76 -15.80
C LEU A 770 -11.72 47.95 -16.84
N MET A 771 -12.11 46.70 -17.17
CA MET A 771 -11.34 45.89 -18.14
C MET A 771 -11.67 46.16 -19.61
N MET A 772 -12.83 46.75 -19.92
CA MET A 772 -13.17 47.12 -21.31
C MET A 772 -12.54 48.45 -21.77
N GLU A 773 -11.95 49.25 -20.86
CA GLU A 773 -11.39 50.57 -21.18
C GLU A 773 -9.93 50.82 -20.72
N SER A 774 -9.29 49.90 -19.97
CA SER A 774 -7.93 50.11 -19.45
C SER A 774 -6.81 49.66 -20.41
N LYS A 775 -5.83 50.55 -20.65
CA LYS A 775 -4.73 50.34 -21.61
C LYS A 775 -3.65 49.35 -21.16
N GLY A 776 -3.54 48.99 -19.89
CA GLY A 776 -2.43 48.19 -19.37
C GLY A 776 -2.86 47.07 -18.43
N VAL A 777 -3.19 45.91 -18.99
CA VAL A 777 -3.54 44.70 -18.22
C VAL A 777 -2.41 43.69 -18.32
N GLY A 778 -1.98 43.14 -17.18
CA GLY A 778 -1.00 42.05 -17.11
C GLY A 778 -1.58 40.86 -16.37
N CYS A 779 -1.42 39.67 -16.95
CA CYS A 779 -1.80 38.40 -16.32
C CYS A 779 -0.56 37.51 -16.26
N ASP A 780 -0.36 36.83 -15.13
CA ASP A 780 0.66 35.79 -15.00
C ASP A 780 0.11 34.60 -14.23
N VAL A 781 0.68 33.43 -14.50
CA VAL A 781 0.43 32.18 -13.78
C VAL A 781 1.77 31.52 -13.49
N GLN A 782 1.97 31.01 -12.29
CA GLN A 782 3.19 30.33 -11.84
C GLN A 782 2.82 28.99 -11.21
N LEU A 783 3.50 27.90 -11.57
CA LEU A 783 3.31 26.64 -10.85
C LEU A 783 4.00 26.75 -9.49
N THR A 784 3.34 26.33 -8.41
CA THR A 784 3.90 26.44 -7.05
C THR A 784 5.20 25.64 -6.91
N VAL A 785 5.31 24.53 -7.64
CA VAL A 785 6.51 23.67 -7.68
C VAL A 785 7.71 24.28 -8.40
N GLU A 786 7.53 25.31 -9.23
CA GLU A 786 8.64 25.98 -9.93
C GLU A 786 9.38 26.99 -9.03
N VAL A 787 8.74 27.43 -7.94
CA VAL A 787 9.31 28.43 -7.04
C VAL A 787 10.15 27.76 -5.96
N ASN A 788 11.46 27.83 -6.17
CA ASN A 788 12.44 27.31 -5.21
C ASN A 788 12.67 28.32 -4.07
N MET A 789 11.87 28.22 -3.03
CA MET A 789 11.99 29.06 -1.83
C MET A 789 13.26 28.79 -0.99
N ASP A 790 13.94 27.67 -1.23
CA ASP A 790 15.16 27.28 -0.52
C ASP A 790 16.43 27.79 -1.22
N ASP A 791 16.32 28.26 -2.47
CA ASP A 791 17.41 28.96 -3.17
C ASP A 791 17.50 30.41 -2.66
N ALA A 792 18.42 30.63 -1.72
CA ALA A 792 18.70 31.95 -1.17
C ALA A 792 19.03 32.99 -2.27
N THR A 793 19.69 32.58 -3.36
CA THR A 793 20.04 33.48 -4.46
C THR A 793 18.78 33.98 -5.17
N PHE A 794 17.85 33.08 -5.47
CA PHE A 794 16.58 33.44 -6.10
C PHE A 794 15.74 34.33 -5.18
N VAL A 795 15.63 33.97 -3.90
CA VAL A 795 14.80 34.70 -2.92
C VAL A 795 15.36 36.10 -2.66
N GLU A 796 16.65 36.23 -2.33
CA GLU A 796 17.26 37.53 -2.00
C GLU A 796 17.31 38.48 -3.19
N ARG A 797 17.45 37.96 -4.41
CA ARG A 797 17.52 38.73 -5.65
C ARG A 797 16.16 39.28 -6.08
N ASN A 798 15.05 38.62 -5.74
CA ASN A 798 13.72 38.92 -6.30
C ASN A 798 12.69 39.43 -5.28
N PHE A 799 12.91 39.22 -3.99
CA PHE A 799 11.99 39.61 -2.94
C PHE A 799 12.65 40.58 -1.95
N THR A 800 11.85 41.50 -1.42
CA THR A 800 12.22 42.39 -0.31
C THR A 800 12.19 41.64 1.01
N ASP A 801 12.89 42.15 2.03
CA ASP A 801 12.94 41.51 3.34
C ASP A 801 11.54 41.37 3.97
N GLN A 802 10.67 42.37 3.73
CA GLN A 802 9.29 42.37 4.19
C GLN A 802 8.43 41.31 3.48
N GLU A 803 8.63 41.10 2.18
CA GLU A 803 7.96 40.01 1.44
C GLU A 803 8.45 38.64 1.91
N ILE A 804 9.75 38.49 2.17
CA ILE A 804 10.36 37.25 2.66
C ILE A 804 9.78 36.88 4.03
N GLU A 805 9.76 37.85 4.96
CA GLU A 805 9.19 37.66 6.29
C GLU A 805 7.71 37.25 6.20
N HIS A 806 6.94 37.95 5.37
CA HIS A 806 5.54 37.57 5.18
C HIS A 806 5.39 36.16 4.61
N CYS A 807 6.03 35.84 3.47
CA CYS A 807 5.89 34.53 2.82
C CYS A 807 6.22 33.40 3.78
N ARG A 808 7.31 33.54 4.54
CA ARG A 808 7.75 32.53 5.52
C ARG A 808 6.79 32.37 6.70
N SER A 809 6.01 33.40 7.01
CA SER A 809 4.98 33.36 8.07
C SER A 809 3.65 32.72 7.64
N GLN A 810 3.45 32.45 6.34
CA GLN A 810 2.20 31.88 5.84
C GLN A 810 2.11 30.36 6.04
N PRO A 811 0.88 29.78 6.12
CA PRO A 811 0.68 28.34 6.26
C PRO A 811 1.31 27.50 5.12
N ASP A 812 1.28 28.02 3.90
CA ASP A 812 2.00 27.46 2.75
C ASP A 812 2.97 28.53 2.20
N PRO A 813 4.23 28.53 2.67
CA PRO A 813 5.23 29.49 2.22
C PRO A 813 5.53 29.37 0.72
N ARG A 814 5.53 28.16 0.15
CA ARG A 814 5.84 27.93 -1.26
C ARG A 814 4.76 28.53 -2.15
N SER A 815 3.49 28.26 -1.83
CA SER A 815 2.35 28.90 -2.51
C SER A 815 2.38 30.42 -2.34
N SER A 816 2.72 30.93 -1.16
CA SER A 816 2.81 32.38 -0.92
C SER A 816 3.95 33.05 -1.72
N PHE A 817 5.12 32.41 -1.80
CA PHE A 817 6.22 32.86 -2.67
C PHE A 817 5.81 32.84 -4.15
N ALA A 818 5.13 31.77 -4.60
CA ALA A 818 4.61 31.68 -5.95
C ALA A 818 3.56 32.76 -6.25
N GLY A 819 2.66 33.05 -5.32
CA GLY A 819 1.70 34.15 -5.37
C GLY A 819 2.37 35.50 -5.62
N ARG A 820 3.38 35.84 -4.83
CA ARG A 820 4.11 37.11 -4.97
C ARG A 820 4.98 37.17 -6.22
N TRP A 821 5.61 36.07 -6.59
CA TRP A 821 6.38 36.01 -7.84
C TRP A 821 5.48 36.27 -9.03
N CYS A 822 4.34 35.57 -9.08
CA CYS A 822 3.30 35.73 -10.07
C CYS A 822 2.77 37.18 -10.12
N ALA A 823 2.55 37.79 -8.96
CA ALA A 823 2.14 39.19 -8.87
C ALA A 823 3.13 40.17 -9.48
N LYS A 824 4.43 40.00 -9.22
CA LYS A 824 5.48 40.87 -9.76
C LYS A 824 5.53 40.78 -11.30
N GLU A 825 5.43 39.57 -11.83
CA GLU A 825 5.34 39.30 -13.28
C GLU A 825 4.07 39.91 -13.90
N ALA A 826 2.92 39.79 -13.23
CA ALA A 826 1.68 40.43 -13.69
C ALA A 826 1.80 41.95 -13.73
N VAL A 827 2.39 42.58 -12.69
CA VAL A 827 2.60 44.04 -12.64
C VAL A 827 3.52 44.51 -13.75
N ILE A 828 4.63 43.81 -14.01
CA ILE A 828 5.56 44.24 -15.06
C ILE A 828 4.93 44.12 -16.45
N LYS A 829 4.18 43.04 -16.70
CA LYS A 829 3.38 42.86 -17.91
C LYS A 829 2.33 43.98 -18.07
N ALA A 830 1.65 44.37 -16.98
CA ALA A 830 0.64 45.44 -17.01
C ALA A 830 1.24 46.80 -17.41
N ILE A 831 2.41 47.15 -16.84
CA ILE A 831 3.13 48.39 -17.17
C ILE A 831 3.64 48.35 -18.62
N SER A 832 4.18 47.22 -19.06
CA SER A 832 4.63 47.05 -20.46
C SER A 832 3.48 47.16 -21.46
N ASN A 833 2.31 46.59 -21.14
CA ASN A 833 1.13 46.66 -21.99
C ASN A 833 0.51 48.07 -22.02
N TYR A 834 0.66 48.86 -20.95
CA TYR A 834 0.16 50.25 -20.90
C TYR A 834 0.83 51.16 -21.94
N ALA A 835 2.07 50.86 -22.35
CA ALA A 835 2.83 51.64 -23.33
C ALA A 835 3.74 50.73 -24.18
N PRO A 836 3.19 50.06 -25.22
CA PRO A 836 3.90 49.06 -26.02
C PRO A 836 5.05 49.62 -26.86
N ASP A 837 5.09 50.93 -27.11
CA ASP A 837 6.09 51.60 -27.95
C ASP A 837 7.41 51.95 -27.21
N LEU A 838 7.53 51.67 -25.91
CA LEU A 838 8.77 51.91 -25.18
C LEU A 838 9.78 50.76 -25.31
N PRO A 839 11.09 51.05 -25.41
CA PRO A 839 12.12 50.03 -25.35
C PRO A 839 12.07 49.30 -24.00
N HIS A 840 12.29 47.98 -24.04
CA HIS A 840 12.04 47.04 -22.96
C HIS A 840 12.29 47.62 -21.56
N LEU A 841 11.21 47.86 -20.81
CA LEU A 841 11.19 48.19 -19.38
C LEU A 841 12.04 47.22 -18.54
N TRP A 842 12.33 46.03 -19.09
CA TRP A 842 12.99 44.93 -18.44
C TRP A 842 14.02 44.27 -19.36
N HIS A 843 15.23 43.99 -18.87
CA HIS A 843 16.35 43.46 -19.67
C HIS A 843 16.26 41.93 -19.88
N GLY A 844 15.15 41.46 -20.46
CA GLY A 844 14.93 40.04 -20.78
C GLY A 844 14.77 39.12 -19.56
N GLY A 845 14.49 37.83 -19.82
CA GLY A 845 14.29 36.80 -18.79
C GLY A 845 15.51 36.65 -17.90
N GLY A 846 15.48 37.28 -16.72
CA GLY A 846 16.58 37.25 -15.76
C GLY A 846 16.78 38.53 -14.94
N GLY A 847 16.07 39.63 -15.21
CA GLY A 847 16.13 40.86 -14.40
C GLY A 847 15.63 40.65 -12.95
N SER A 848 16.10 41.45 -11.99
CA SER A 848 15.56 41.41 -10.63
C SER A 848 14.16 42.05 -10.59
N LEU A 849 13.18 41.36 -10.01
CA LEU A 849 11.84 41.94 -9.73
C LEU A 849 11.71 42.50 -8.31
N LYS A 850 12.82 42.65 -7.57
CA LYS A 850 12.83 43.20 -6.20
C LYS A 850 12.33 44.65 -6.13
N GLN A 851 12.39 45.37 -7.26
CA GLN A 851 11.89 46.74 -7.40
C GLN A 851 10.36 46.84 -7.55
N ILE A 852 9.65 45.72 -7.68
CA ILE A 852 8.19 45.64 -7.60
C ILE A 852 7.89 44.97 -6.27
N GLU A 853 7.48 45.74 -5.27
CA GLU A 853 7.20 45.22 -3.94
C GLU A 853 5.69 45.00 -3.76
N VAL A 854 5.33 43.83 -3.25
CA VAL A 854 3.94 43.40 -3.05
C VAL A 854 3.71 43.12 -1.56
N THR A 855 3.05 44.08 -0.88
CA THR A 855 2.79 44.02 0.57
C THR A 855 1.30 43.80 0.86
N PRO A 856 0.97 43.19 2.02
CA PRO A 856 -0.42 43.12 2.48
C PRO A 856 -0.97 44.52 2.80
N SER A 857 -2.26 44.75 2.55
CA SER A 857 -2.97 45.96 2.97
C SER A 857 -4.15 45.64 3.91
N PRO A 858 -4.55 46.58 4.80
CA PRO A 858 -5.70 46.41 5.69
C PRO A 858 -7.02 46.10 4.97
N SER A 859 -7.12 46.45 3.68
CA SER A 859 -8.29 46.21 2.82
C SER A 859 -8.35 44.80 2.21
N ARG A 860 -7.50 43.85 2.66
CA ARG A 860 -7.29 42.49 2.10
C ARG A 860 -6.71 42.42 0.68
N ALA A 861 -6.92 43.42 -0.18
CA ALA A 861 -6.27 43.50 -1.49
C ALA A 861 -4.77 43.83 -1.36
N PRO A 862 -3.85 43.19 -2.10
CA PRO A 862 -2.41 43.45 -2.01
C PRO A 862 -2.05 44.84 -2.56
N ARG A 863 -1.11 45.52 -1.89
CA ARG A 863 -0.56 46.82 -2.32
C ARG A 863 0.70 46.62 -3.14
N VAL A 864 0.76 47.27 -4.30
CA VAL A 864 1.96 47.35 -5.14
C VAL A 864 2.72 48.63 -4.86
N THR A 865 4.00 48.52 -4.53
CA THR A 865 4.93 49.64 -4.43
C THR A 865 6.01 49.49 -5.50
N LEU A 866 6.07 50.43 -6.44
CA LEU A 866 7.14 50.47 -7.44
C LEU A 866 8.32 51.25 -6.87
N LEU A 867 9.52 50.71 -7.02
CA LEU A 867 10.77 51.28 -6.54
C LEU A 867 11.77 51.48 -7.70
N GLY A 868 12.80 52.29 -7.47
CA GLY A 868 13.96 52.40 -8.35
C GLY A 868 13.63 52.68 -9.82
N ALA A 869 14.23 51.88 -10.72
CA ALA A 869 14.11 52.06 -12.16
C ALA A 869 12.70 51.74 -12.68
N VAL A 870 12.02 50.76 -12.08
CA VAL A 870 10.64 50.41 -12.47
C VAL A 870 9.68 51.57 -12.19
N LYS A 871 9.82 52.24 -11.04
CA LYS A 871 9.03 53.45 -10.71
C LYS A 871 9.28 54.58 -11.71
N ALA A 872 10.54 54.91 -11.96
CA ALA A 872 10.91 55.99 -12.87
C ALA A 872 10.38 55.76 -14.30
N GLN A 873 10.27 54.49 -14.71
CA GLN A 873 9.77 54.14 -16.03
C GLN A 873 8.22 54.10 -16.07
N ALA A 874 7.56 53.63 -15.01
CA ALA A 874 6.10 53.72 -14.87
C ALA A 874 5.60 55.18 -14.89
N GLU A 875 6.30 56.09 -14.21
CA GLU A 875 5.97 57.53 -14.19
C GLU A 875 6.14 58.18 -15.57
N LYS A 876 7.18 57.81 -16.33
CA LYS A 876 7.40 58.32 -17.70
C LYS A 876 6.28 57.98 -18.67
N VAL A 877 5.61 56.84 -18.45
CA VAL A 877 4.53 56.37 -19.32
C VAL A 877 3.14 56.74 -18.78
N GLY A 878 3.09 57.54 -17.70
CA GLY A 878 1.85 58.05 -17.12
C GLY A 878 1.12 57.06 -16.21
N VAL A 879 1.73 55.93 -15.83
CA VAL A 879 1.14 55.00 -14.85
C VAL A 879 1.27 55.58 -13.45
N THR A 880 0.13 55.87 -12.84
CA THR A 880 0.01 56.44 -11.49
C THR A 880 -0.30 55.39 -10.42
N GLU A 881 -0.95 54.29 -10.78
CA GLU A 881 -1.36 53.23 -9.86
C GLU A 881 -1.36 51.87 -10.58
N CYS A 882 -0.96 50.80 -9.88
CA CYS A 882 -1.18 49.43 -10.31
C CYS A 882 -2.10 48.73 -9.30
N LYS A 883 -3.32 48.39 -9.74
CA LYS A 883 -4.20 47.51 -8.97
C LYS A 883 -3.79 46.07 -9.22
N LEU A 884 -3.78 45.27 -8.16
CA LEU A 884 -3.29 43.89 -8.20
C LEU A 884 -4.23 42.99 -7.42
N SER A 885 -4.50 41.83 -8.00
CA SER A 885 -5.21 40.75 -7.36
C SER A 885 -4.39 39.47 -7.55
N ILE A 886 -4.26 38.66 -6.49
CA ILE A 886 -3.49 37.41 -6.47
C ILE A 886 -4.36 36.30 -5.90
N SER A 887 -4.38 35.13 -6.56
CA SER A 887 -4.87 33.87 -6.00
C SER A 887 -3.73 32.87 -5.99
N HIS A 888 -3.48 32.20 -4.87
CA HIS A 888 -2.44 31.18 -4.78
C HIS A 888 -2.87 30.05 -3.84
N SER A 889 -3.13 28.88 -4.42
CA SER A 889 -3.58 27.69 -3.69
C SER A 889 -3.32 26.44 -4.53
N GLY A 890 -2.85 25.37 -3.91
CA GLY A 890 -2.58 24.12 -4.60
C GLY A 890 -1.39 24.18 -5.58
N ALA A 891 -1.63 23.83 -6.85
CA ALA A 891 -0.57 23.56 -7.83
C ALA A 891 -0.05 24.81 -8.57
N TYR A 892 -0.75 25.94 -8.51
CA TYR A 892 -0.35 27.18 -9.18
C TYR A 892 -0.81 28.43 -8.43
N ALA A 893 -0.18 29.54 -8.76
CA ALA A 893 -0.54 30.88 -8.37
C ALA A 893 -0.89 31.69 -9.62
N MET A 894 -1.88 32.57 -9.52
CA MET A 894 -2.31 33.46 -10.58
C MET A 894 -2.38 34.89 -10.06
N ALA A 895 -1.98 35.84 -10.89
CA ALA A 895 -2.11 37.25 -10.57
C ALA A 895 -2.56 38.04 -11.79
N VAL A 896 -3.42 39.02 -11.52
CA VAL A 896 -3.88 40.00 -12.51
C VAL A 896 -3.55 41.39 -11.99
N ALA A 897 -2.84 42.16 -12.81
CA ALA A 897 -2.52 43.55 -12.53
C ALA A 897 -3.11 44.48 -13.60
N VAL A 898 -3.61 45.63 -13.16
CA VAL A 898 -4.13 46.69 -14.03
C VAL A 898 -3.39 47.99 -13.73
N ALA A 899 -2.66 48.50 -14.71
CA ALA A 899 -1.97 49.78 -14.66
C ALA A 899 -2.91 50.91 -15.06
N ASN A 900 -3.05 51.92 -14.19
CA ASN A 900 -3.93 53.07 -14.34
C ASN A 900 -3.12 54.37 -14.39
N GLY A 901 -3.58 55.30 -15.23
CA GLY A 901 -3.01 56.64 -15.42
C GLY A 901 -4.05 57.60 -15.98
N PRO A 902 -3.87 58.94 -15.84
CA PRO A 902 -4.83 59.92 -16.34
C PRO A 902 -5.01 59.79 -17.86
N VAL A 903 -6.25 59.62 -18.31
CA VAL A 903 -6.60 59.71 -19.73
C VAL A 903 -6.35 61.15 -20.18
N ALA A 904 -5.41 61.36 -21.11
CA ALA A 904 -5.20 62.65 -21.73
C ALA A 904 -6.42 63.00 -22.62
N ASN A 905 -7.44 63.61 -22.03
CA ASN A 905 -8.48 64.32 -22.77
C ASN A 905 -7.89 65.66 -23.21
N GLY A 906 -7.45 65.73 -24.47
CA GLY A 906 -7.05 66.97 -25.11
C GLY A 906 -7.45 66.97 -26.59
N PRO A 907 -8.33 67.88 -27.05
CA PRO A 907 -8.67 67.99 -28.45
C PRO A 907 -7.48 68.56 -29.23
N LEU A 908 -7.18 67.97 -30.39
CA LEU A 908 -6.37 68.62 -31.40
C LEU A 908 -7.10 69.91 -31.82
N THR A 909 -6.59 71.06 -31.38
CA THR A 909 -7.08 72.36 -31.81
C THR A 909 -6.78 72.56 -33.29
N ASN A 910 -7.80 72.44 -34.12
CA ASN A 910 -7.85 73.05 -35.45
C ASN A 910 -7.95 74.58 -35.28
N GLY A 911 -6.91 75.29 -35.71
CA GLY A 911 -6.89 76.74 -35.91
C GLY A 911 -5.90 77.05 -37.01
N GLY A 912 -6.38 77.08 -38.26
CA GLY A 912 -5.56 77.25 -39.46
C GLY A 912 -5.17 78.70 -39.74
N LEU A 913 -4.26 78.88 -40.73
CA LEU A 913 -4.48 79.60 -42.00
C LEU A 913 -3.17 80.07 -42.65
N PHE A 914 -3.06 79.77 -43.95
CA PHE A 914 -2.36 80.49 -45.03
C PHE A 914 -0.82 80.63 -45.04
N SER A 915 -0.19 79.99 -46.04
CA SER A 915 0.29 80.59 -47.31
C SER A 915 1.70 80.16 -47.74
N HIS A 916 1.76 79.80 -49.03
CA HIS A 916 2.88 79.56 -49.96
C HIS A 916 3.73 78.31 -49.82
#